data_AF-A0A2N9NM49-F1
#
_entry.id   AF-A0A2N9NM49-F1
#
_cell.length_a   1.000
_cell.length_b   1.000
_cell.length_c   1.000
_cell.angle_alpha   90.00
_cell.angle_beta   90.00
_cell.angle_gamma   90.00
#
_symmetry.space_group_name_H-M   'P 1'
#
loop_
_entity.id
_entity.type
_entity.pdbx_description
1 polymer ?
#
loop_
_entity_poly.entity_id
_entity_poly.type
_entity_poly.pdbx_seq_one_letter_code
_entity_poly.pdbx_strand_id
1 'polypeptide(L)'
;MLRFVKVFGCLAALTLSFPSARAFSLLGPLPTLTPGADQWEATVLGYALPFYVDIGTPKNLGEEYRRNTPVMYYACDATFLDYFGSNGVQAIDDAFAVFNSLTNVSTYSPDLSEFPNAAREVNYEAQFLSMLDLKTETMRLILENLGLAEPERYTWGLHTRFLPPGGTCPFDEEYLVIQRNFDPVLGYPASQLIPSSYVNDTEYTYQVLEACTGPDPLAVAVPFPVDPNASVFTSVAGSYGTVALPNATIFSFLTPFGAFLTDLTRDDVGGLRFLLSTNTINFESAGTFTLAQTTNTTPQLLITSNLTLFAQQALTNSDAALLALYPGLVLAAPASNSFVLQPVTTLTAYFTNLPWEPAGFFTVAFTTNITLVPEILYTHYYANLFVLGQSSNGLWNAQQVTDITPLVQPNIMTVQNILVTASPFGIPGEAQAVTNTTTRHFLTNMVSGEFVLLPTNGCGVAILSTLLTNVVSLTNTLVFTNAATATNIIGVTNSFTQNVITTQTNHFFVYDQIICTASNTALYQGIERITFYRRDFDSLLGRFFQPITNYYILNSITNNAIVPQVAQRVVTVPDFLLEAADLAGGPGTPPISSADARSINFNANFRLPGLAGPGTIEPPTLFTYNKVGPNFVNYTILNNTNAFLTQLDFTPVFIWGSFDGTTNAPIVYPNGASIADLENQIFIQITPGGLPSGSFGAAYSVQLQSQGQTASWVAPYTFAVASASPGGLPPGLTISSRGLISGTPSQSGDYNFVLQVTDADGRTINRNFDIYIP
;
A
#
# COMPACT_ATOMS: atom_id res chain seq x y z
N MET A 1 52.09 31.59 32.46
CA MET A 1 52.03 30.51 31.46
C MET A 1 51.50 29.19 32.00
N LEU A 2 52.02 28.61 33.09
CA LEU A 2 51.53 27.31 33.62
C LEU A 2 50.05 27.28 34.05
N ARG A 3 49.47 28.37 34.55
CA ARG A 3 48.02 28.47 34.83
C ARG A 3 47.17 28.56 33.55
N PHE A 4 47.72 29.15 32.48
CA PHE A 4 47.03 29.30 31.19
C PHE A 4 46.98 27.96 30.44
N VAL A 5 48.07 27.17 30.51
CA VAL A 5 48.14 25.80 29.96
C VAL A 5 47.28 24.82 30.75
N LYS A 6 47.10 24.99 32.07
CA LYS A 6 46.19 24.14 32.85
C LYS A 6 44.72 24.42 32.57
N VAL A 7 44.32 25.68 32.42
CA VAL A 7 42.91 26.03 32.13
C VAL A 7 42.53 25.67 30.70
N PHE A 8 43.38 25.96 29.70
CA PHE A 8 43.13 25.52 28.32
C PHE A 8 43.37 24.02 28.10
N GLY A 9 44.29 23.40 28.84
CA GLY A 9 44.49 21.95 28.83
C GLY A 9 43.29 21.20 29.44
N CYS A 10 42.66 21.74 30.48
CA CYS A 10 41.40 21.22 31.02
C CYS A 10 40.20 21.50 30.11
N LEU A 11 40.13 22.66 29.43
CA LEU A 11 39.08 22.92 28.43
C LEU A 11 39.24 22.04 27.18
N ALA A 12 40.47 21.87 26.67
CA ALA A 12 40.75 21.01 25.52
C ALA A 12 40.57 19.52 25.85
N ALA A 13 40.85 19.11 27.10
CA ALA A 13 40.54 17.77 27.59
C ALA A 13 39.04 17.55 27.87
N LEU A 14 38.29 18.60 28.23
CA LEU A 14 36.82 18.53 28.29
C LEU A 14 36.18 18.44 26.90
N THR A 15 36.78 19.05 25.87
CA THR A 15 36.23 18.99 24.50
C THR A 15 36.63 17.75 23.70
N LEU A 16 37.43 16.84 24.25
CA LEU A 16 37.99 15.68 23.53
C LEU A 16 37.44 14.30 23.93
N SER A 17 36.38 14.22 24.75
CA SER A 17 35.68 12.94 24.97
C SER A 17 34.37 13.13 25.72
N PHE A 18 33.41 13.85 25.14
CA PHE A 18 32.01 13.55 25.42
C PHE A 18 31.54 12.61 24.33
N PRO A 19 31.21 11.34 24.63
CA PRO A 19 30.45 10.57 23.67
C PRO A 19 29.15 11.31 23.40
N SER A 20 28.77 11.47 22.13
CA SER A 20 27.43 11.90 21.77
C SER A 20 26.47 10.87 22.34
N ALA A 21 25.80 11.20 23.43
CA ALA A 21 24.93 10.30 24.16
C ALA A 21 23.56 10.29 23.50
N ARG A 22 23.07 9.09 23.21
CA ARG A 22 21.93 8.85 22.32
C ARG A 22 21.08 7.72 22.89
N ALA A 23 19.81 7.58 22.51
CA ALA A 23 19.03 6.44 22.99
C ALA A 23 17.80 6.11 22.15
N PHE A 24 17.55 4.81 21.99
CA PHE A 24 16.29 4.27 21.50
C PHE A 24 15.66 3.32 22.54
N SER A 25 14.36 3.07 22.44
CA SER A 25 13.67 2.05 23.24
C SER A 25 13.12 0.94 22.35
N LEU A 26 13.08 -0.27 22.89
CA LEU A 26 12.54 -1.45 22.22
C LEU A 26 11.08 -1.64 22.59
N LEU A 27 10.21 -1.87 21.62
CA LEU A 27 8.79 -2.16 21.86
C LEU A 27 8.53 -3.67 21.91
N GLY A 28 7.65 -4.09 22.81
CA GLY A 28 7.13 -5.45 22.85
C GLY A 28 5.72 -5.54 23.43
N PRO A 29 5.18 -6.75 23.60
CA PRO A 29 3.78 -6.95 23.96
C PRO A 29 3.45 -6.51 25.38
N LEU A 30 2.20 -6.06 25.54
CA LEU A 30 1.57 -5.76 26.82
C LEU A 30 1.26 -7.04 27.62
N PRO A 31 1.38 -7.01 28.97
CA PRO A 31 1.02 -8.15 29.81
C PRO A 31 -0.44 -8.58 29.73
N THR A 32 -1.34 -7.61 29.52
CA THR A 32 -2.79 -7.82 29.45
C THR A 32 -3.23 -8.54 28.17
N LEU A 33 -2.41 -8.48 27.12
CA LEU A 33 -2.73 -9.03 25.79
C LEU A 33 -1.90 -10.26 25.44
N THR A 34 -0.77 -10.50 26.11
CA THR A 34 0.16 -11.58 25.74
C THR A 34 0.68 -12.33 26.98
N PRO A 35 0.29 -13.61 27.16
CA PRO A 35 0.74 -14.42 28.27
C PRO A 35 2.27 -14.52 28.36
N GLY A 36 2.86 -14.04 29.46
CA GLY A 36 4.28 -14.07 29.78
C GLY A 36 5.15 -12.96 29.16
N ALA A 37 4.53 -11.87 28.71
CA ALA A 37 5.20 -10.56 28.77
C ALA A 37 5.48 -10.16 30.23
N ASP A 38 6.29 -9.12 30.44
CA ASP A 38 6.68 -8.59 31.76
C ASP A 38 5.47 -8.22 32.64
N GLN A 39 5.02 -9.13 33.51
CA GLN A 39 3.75 -8.97 34.24
C GLN A 39 3.69 -7.75 35.18
N TRP A 40 4.84 -7.19 35.54
CA TRP A 40 4.91 -5.99 36.37
C TRP A 40 4.60 -4.72 35.57
N GLU A 41 4.63 -4.72 34.23
CA GLU A 41 4.29 -3.57 33.38
C GLU A 41 2.76 -3.34 33.33
N ALA A 42 2.21 -2.91 34.45
CA ALA A 42 0.78 -2.73 34.66
C ALA A 42 0.35 -1.25 34.62
N THR A 43 -0.94 -1.03 34.40
CA THR A 43 -1.57 0.31 34.37
C THR A 43 -1.29 1.13 35.62
N VAL A 44 -1.25 0.51 36.79
CA VAL A 44 -0.95 1.20 38.06
C VAL A 44 0.45 1.80 38.14
N LEU A 45 1.39 1.37 37.27
CA LEU A 45 2.77 1.88 37.19
C LEU A 45 3.02 2.75 35.94
N GLY A 46 1.97 3.11 35.18
CA GLY A 46 2.10 4.04 34.06
C GLY A 46 2.18 3.40 32.67
N TYR A 47 1.91 2.09 32.53
CA TYR A 47 1.90 1.37 31.26
C TYR A 47 0.48 1.03 30.79
N ALA A 48 0.18 0.98 29.50
CA ALA A 48 -1.18 0.69 29.02
C ALA A 48 -2.22 1.64 29.63
N LEU A 49 -1.93 2.94 29.57
CA LEU A 49 -2.77 3.98 30.16
C LEU A 49 -4.06 4.17 29.32
N PRO A 50 -5.25 4.34 29.92
CA PRO A 50 -6.50 4.43 29.12
C PRO A 50 -6.57 5.57 28.10
N PHE A 51 -5.82 6.65 28.30
CA PHE A 51 -5.77 7.82 27.41
C PHE A 51 -4.58 7.81 26.44
N TYR A 52 -3.64 6.90 26.66
CA TYR A 52 -2.46 6.68 25.85
C TYR A 52 -2.63 5.28 25.30
N VAL A 53 -3.15 5.14 24.08
CA VAL A 53 -3.45 3.81 23.51
C VAL A 53 -2.12 3.11 23.19
N ASP A 54 -1.46 2.63 24.24
CA ASP A 54 -0.19 1.92 24.20
C ASP A 54 -0.49 0.60 23.50
N ILE A 55 0.19 0.37 22.40
CA ILE A 55 0.10 -0.89 21.68
C ILE A 55 1.14 -1.91 22.19
N GLY A 56 2.05 -1.46 23.06
CA GLY A 56 3.14 -2.25 23.64
C GLY A 56 3.82 -1.53 24.81
N THR A 57 4.86 -2.16 25.36
CA THR A 57 5.68 -1.66 26.47
C THR A 57 7.17 -1.79 26.17
N PRO A 58 8.05 -1.01 26.84
CA PRO A 58 9.48 -1.06 26.57
C PRO A 58 10.08 -2.42 26.96
N LYS A 59 11.12 -2.91 26.26
CA LYS A 59 11.78 -4.20 26.55
C LYS A 59 13.27 -4.08 26.83
N ASN A 60 13.83 -5.08 27.49
CA ASN A 60 15.28 -5.19 27.67
C ASN A 60 15.96 -5.67 26.38
N LEU A 61 17.28 -5.50 26.31
CA LEU A 61 18.10 -6.15 25.28
C LEU A 61 17.96 -7.67 25.35
N GLY A 62 17.78 -8.31 24.21
CA GLY A 62 17.52 -9.75 24.11
C GLY A 62 16.05 -10.12 24.32
N GLU A 63 15.18 -9.13 24.54
CA GLU A 63 13.72 -9.31 24.63
C GLU A 63 12.96 -8.53 23.54
N GLU A 64 13.67 -8.06 22.52
CA GLU A 64 13.11 -7.25 21.44
C GLU A 64 12.13 -8.00 20.53
N TYR A 65 11.18 -7.26 19.97
CA TYR A 65 10.32 -7.73 18.91
C TYR A 65 10.63 -6.98 17.61
N ARG A 66 10.75 -7.69 16.50
CA ARG A 66 11.08 -7.07 15.20
C ARG A 66 10.28 -7.64 14.05
N ARG A 67 10.18 -6.87 12.98
CA ARG A 67 9.84 -7.39 11.65
C ARG A 67 11.07 -8.06 11.04
N ASN A 68 10.91 -9.25 10.48
CA ASN A 68 12.00 -9.97 9.81
C ASN A 68 11.69 -10.35 8.35
N THR A 69 10.72 -9.66 7.75
CA THR A 69 10.43 -9.78 6.32
C THR A 69 11.05 -8.59 5.58
N PRO A 70 11.92 -8.80 4.58
CA PRO A 70 12.66 -7.72 3.93
C PRO A 70 11.83 -6.90 2.93
N VAL A 71 10.71 -7.44 2.45
CA VAL A 71 9.82 -6.76 1.50
C VAL A 71 8.39 -6.75 2.03
N MET A 72 7.82 -5.56 2.19
CA MET A 72 6.47 -5.36 2.70
C MET A 72 5.63 -4.49 1.77
N TYR A 73 4.32 -4.68 1.85
CA TYR A 73 3.36 -3.94 1.02
C TYR A 73 2.42 -3.11 1.86
N TYR A 74 2.10 -1.93 1.37
CA TYR A 74 1.08 -1.09 1.97
C TYR A 74 0.03 -0.68 0.94
N ALA A 75 -1.16 -0.33 1.42
CA ALA A 75 -2.24 0.17 0.60
C ALA A 75 -3.15 1.11 1.39
N CYS A 76 -3.79 2.03 0.68
CA CYS A 76 -4.86 2.87 1.20
C CYS A 76 -6.20 2.26 0.78
N ASP A 77 -7.14 2.13 1.72
CA ASP A 77 -8.48 1.64 1.42
C ASP A 77 -9.38 2.75 0.85
N ALA A 78 -10.61 2.39 0.49
CA ALA A 78 -11.60 3.34 -0.03
C ALA A 78 -11.91 4.47 0.97
N THR A 79 -11.97 4.19 2.28
CA THR A 79 -12.32 5.22 3.27
C THR A 79 -11.23 6.27 3.42
N PHE A 80 -9.96 5.87 3.34
CA PHE A 80 -8.82 6.77 3.31
C PHE A 80 -8.85 7.65 2.06
N LEU A 81 -9.08 7.04 0.89
CA LEU A 81 -9.14 7.76 -0.38
C LEU A 81 -10.28 8.77 -0.40
N ASP A 82 -11.45 8.43 0.15
CA ASP A 82 -12.61 9.32 0.23
C ASP A 82 -12.34 10.56 1.10
N TYR A 83 -11.55 10.42 2.17
CA TYR A 83 -11.29 11.53 3.10
C TYR A 83 -10.04 12.35 2.74
N PHE A 84 -8.93 11.70 2.42
CA PHE A 84 -7.65 12.38 2.18
C PHE A 84 -7.31 12.57 0.70
N GLY A 85 -7.95 11.81 -0.20
CA GLY A 85 -7.70 11.89 -1.64
C GLY A 85 -6.25 11.62 -2.05
N SER A 86 -5.89 12.03 -3.27
CA SER A 86 -4.56 11.81 -3.83
C SER A 86 -3.44 12.53 -3.08
N ASN A 87 -3.72 13.69 -2.49
CA ASN A 87 -2.75 14.45 -1.71
C ASN A 87 -2.37 13.71 -0.42
N GLY A 88 -3.34 13.08 0.24
CA GLY A 88 -3.06 12.22 1.38
C GLY A 88 -2.22 11.02 1.01
N VAL A 89 -2.56 10.36 -0.11
CA VAL A 89 -1.77 9.23 -0.64
C VAL A 89 -0.32 9.65 -0.90
N GLN A 90 -0.09 10.84 -1.45
CA GLN A 90 1.26 11.37 -1.64
C GLN A 90 2.00 11.53 -0.30
N ALA A 91 1.34 12.09 0.73
CA ALA A 91 1.95 12.23 2.06
C ALA A 91 2.30 10.88 2.71
N ILE A 92 1.47 9.85 2.51
CA ILE A 92 1.77 8.47 2.92
C ILE A 92 2.97 7.91 2.14
N ASP A 93 2.97 8.06 0.81
CA ASP A 93 4.06 7.58 -0.05
C ASP A 93 5.38 8.24 0.36
N ASP A 94 5.36 9.54 0.68
CA ASP A 94 6.52 10.30 1.15
C ASP A 94 7.01 9.81 2.53
N ALA A 95 6.11 9.41 3.43
CA ALA A 95 6.48 8.80 4.71
C ALA A 95 7.22 7.45 4.49
N PHE A 96 6.66 6.56 3.67
CA PHE A 96 7.32 5.28 3.32
C PHE A 96 8.61 5.48 2.51
N ALA A 97 8.71 6.55 1.72
CA ALA A 97 9.91 6.88 0.96
C ALA A 97 11.10 7.18 1.87
N VAL A 98 10.90 7.81 3.03
CA VAL A 98 11.94 8.03 4.04
C VAL A 98 12.56 6.68 4.46
N PHE A 99 11.75 5.67 4.78
CA PHE A 99 12.27 4.35 5.16
C PHE A 99 12.91 3.60 3.99
N ASN A 100 12.35 3.74 2.78
CA ASN A 100 12.92 3.15 1.58
C ASN A 100 14.26 3.77 1.17
N SER A 101 14.59 4.98 1.66
CA SER A 101 15.87 5.63 1.41
C SER A 101 17.02 4.99 2.20
N LEU A 102 16.70 4.18 3.22
CA LEU A 102 17.70 3.49 4.04
C LEU A 102 18.46 2.43 3.24
N THR A 103 19.76 2.37 3.47
CA THR A 103 20.65 1.30 3.02
C THR A 103 20.72 0.21 4.08
N ASN A 104 21.54 -0.82 3.85
CA ASN A 104 21.76 -1.87 4.86
C ASN A 104 22.29 -1.26 6.16
N VAL A 105 21.61 -1.49 7.28
CA VAL A 105 21.90 -0.82 8.55
C VAL A 105 23.31 -1.06 9.07
N SER A 106 23.94 -2.20 8.75
CA SER A 106 25.30 -2.52 9.16
C SER A 106 26.37 -1.78 8.35
N THR A 107 26.00 -1.03 7.32
CA THR A 107 26.94 -0.26 6.48
C THR A 107 27.16 1.18 6.95
N TYR A 108 26.29 1.70 7.81
CA TYR A 108 26.40 3.05 8.36
C TYR A 108 27.60 3.22 9.29
N SER A 109 28.04 4.48 9.47
CA SER A 109 29.12 4.78 10.39
C SER A 109 28.77 4.34 11.82
N PRO A 110 29.75 3.93 12.65
CA PRO A 110 29.49 3.52 14.04
C PRO A 110 28.72 4.57 14.84
N ASP A 111 29.00 5.85 14.57
CA ASP A 111 28.39 7.03 15.16
C ASP A 111 27.20 7.60 14.37
N LEU A 112 26.68 6.91 13.35
CA LEU A 112 25.48 7.29 12.57
C LEU A 112 25.52 8.76 12.10
N SER A 113 26.68 9.21 11.68
CA SER A 113 26.94 10.62 11.34
C SER A 113 26.12 11.12 10.16
N GLU A 114 25.62 10.20 9.33
CA GLU A 114 24.82 10.42 8.14
C GLU A 114 23.42 10.96 8.45
N PHE A 115 22.91 10.73 9.66
CA PHE A 115 21.57 11.14 10.07
C PHE A 115 21.62 12.40 10.95
N PRO A 116 20.57 13.23 10.94
CA PRO A 116 20.51 14.41 11.81
C PRO A 116 20.16 14.03 13.25
N ASN A 117 20.59 14.87 14.21
CA ASN A 117 20.12 14.76 15.59
C ASN A 117 18.69 15.32 15.74
N ALA A 118 18.31 16.32 14.93
CA ALA A 118 16.96 16.87 14.93
C ALA A 118 16.44 16.92 13.49
N ALA A 119 15.30 16.29 13.25
CA ALA A 119 14.63 16.27 11.95
C ALA A 119 13.32 17.08 11.92
N ARG A 120 12.99 17.73 13.04
CA ARG A 120 11.74 18.46 13.26
C ARG A 120 11.86 19.92 12.88
N GLU A 121 10.90 20.37 12.09
CA GLU A 121 10.67 21.76 11.73
C GLU A 121 9.27 22.20 12.20
N VAL A 122 9.04 23.51 12.29
CA VAL A 122 7.76 24.08 12.76
C VAL A 122 7.24 25.12 11.79
N ASN A 123 5.99 24.93 11.36
CA ASN A 123 5.19 25.92 10.65
C ASN A 123 4.24 26.62 11.65
N TYR A 124 4.52 27.88 11.95
CA TYR A 124 3.77 28.65 12.94
C TYR A 124 2.33 28.99 12.52
N GLU A 125 2.05 29.09 11.22
CA GLU A 125 0.69 29.32 10.71
C GLU A 125 -0.18 28.09 10.95
N ALA A 126 0.34 26.91 10.62
CA ALA A 126 -0.34 25.66 10.89
C ALA A 126 -0.41 25.32 12.39
N GLN A 127 0.57 25.77 13.17
CA GLN A 127 0.53 25.69 14.62
C GLN A 127 -0.65 26.47 15.20
N PHE A 128 -0.87 27.70 14.73
CA PHE A 128 -2.01 28.51 15.13
C PHE A 128 -3.34 27.83 14.79
N LEU A 129 -3.39 27.08 13.70
CA LEU A 129 -4.57 26.34 13.23
C LEU A 129 -4.71 24.93 13.84
N SER A 130 -3.84 24.55 14.77
CA SER A 130 -3.86 23.25 15.44
C SER A 130 -3.80 22.05 14.48
N MET A 131 -2.96 22.16 13.45
CA MET A 131 -2.81 21.14 12.42
C MET A 131 -1.79 20.06 12.81
N LEU A 132 -2.09 18.81 12.47
CA LEU A 132 -1.19 17.66 12.56
C LEU A 132 -0.76 17.20 11.17
N ASP A 133 0.53 16.91 11.01
CA ASP A 133 1.09 16.43 9.75
C ASP A 133 0.86 14.94 9.55
N LEU A 134 0.17 14.59 8.47
CA LEU A 134 -0.13 13.21 8.11
C LEU A 134 1.13 12.38 7.83
N LYS A 135 2.16 12.97 7.19
CA LYS A 135 3.42 12.27 6.90
C LYS A 135 4.15 11.91 8.19
N THR A 136 4.35 12.89 9.05
CA THR A 136 4.98 12.75 10.37
C THR A 136 4.30 11.68 11.21
N GLU A 137 2.98 11.74 11.29
CA GLU A 137 2.21 10.75 12.04
C GLU A 137 2.45 9.34 11.49
N THR A 138 2.38 9.18 10.18
CA THR A 138 2.64 7.89 9.52
C THR A 138 4.04 7.37 9.80
N MET A 139 5.06 8.23 9.80
CA MET A 139 6.44 7.83 10.12
C MET A 139 6.56 7.27 11.54
N ARG A 140 5.91 7.90 12.52
CA ARG A 140 5.83 7.39 13.91
C ARG A 140 5.18 6.01 13.96
N LEU A 141 4.00 5.87 13.35
CA LEU A 141 3.24 4.61 13.32
C LEU A 141 4.07 3.46 12.71
N ILE A 142 4.87 3.76 11.69
CA ILE A 142 5.80 2.79 11.08
C ILE A 142 6.86 2.37 12.09
N LEU A 143 7.59 3.28 12.73
CA LEU A 143 8.66 2.93 13.69
C LEU A 143 8.14 2.07 14.84
N GLU A 144 6.98 2.41 15.39
CA GLU A 144 6.34 1.60 16.41
C GLU A 144 6.06 0.17 15.91
N ASN A 145 5.56 0.04 14.68
CA ASN A 145 5.29 -1.26 14.05
C ASN A 145 6.53 -2.00 13.54
N LEU A 146 7.69 -1.36 13.54
CA LEU A 146 8.99 -1.99 13.31
C LEU A 146 9.63 -2.50 14.61
N GLY A 147 9.11 -2.09 15.77
CA GLY A 147 9.54 -2.59 17.08
C GLY A 147 10.28 -1.56 17.95
N LEU A 148 10.18 -0.27 17.64
CA LEU A 148 10.73 0.78 18.48
C LEU A 148 9.64 1.43 19.34
N ALA A 149 9.95 1.67 20.60
CA ALA A 149 9.07 2.39 21.53
C ALA A 149 9.53 3.85 21.63
N GLU A 150 8.66 4.70 22.16
CA GLU A 150 8.92 6.12 22.39
C GLU A 150 10.11 6.30 23.36
N PRO A 151 11.29 6.73 22.88
CA PRO A 151 12.46 6.79 23.73
C PRO A 151 12.36 7.88 24.78
N GLU A 152 11.75 9.02 24.48
CA GLU A 152 11.58 10.09 25.47
C GLU A 152 10.76 9.62 26.67
N ARG A 153 9.60 8.99 26.41
CA ARG A 153 8.68 8.50 27.45
C ARG A 153 9.32 7.41 28.32
N TYR A 154 10.03 6.46 27.70
CA TYR A 154 10.58 5.30 28.40
C TYR A 154 12.03 5.46 28.84
N THR A 155 12.56 6.70 28.77
CA THR A 155 13.85 7.06 29.39
C THR A 155 13.90 6.62 30.85
N TRP A 156 12.79 6.81 31.57
CA TRP A 156 12.61 6.42 32.96
C TRP A 156 11.24 5.77 33.15
N GLY A 157 11.22 4.50 33.55
CA GLY A 157 10.00 3.74 33.81
C GLY A 157 9.90 3.29 35.27
N LEU A 158 8.68 3.22 35.82
CA LEU A 158 8.46 2.64 37.15
C LEU A 158 8.41 1.11 37.04
N HIS A 159 9.15 0.40 37.88
CA HIS A 159 9.09 -1.06 37.97
C HIS A 159 8.28 -1.53 39.17
N THR A 160 8.41 -0.83 40.30
CA THR A 160 7.72 -1.19 41.54
C THR A 160 7.45 0.05 42.36
N ARG A 161 6.34 0.02 43.09
CA ARG A 161 6.01 0.96 44.15
C ARG A 161 5.74 0.19 45.44
N PHE A 162 6.13 0.78 46.56
CA PHE A 162 5.84 0.26 47.88
C PHE A 162 5.49 1.40 48.85
N LEU A 163 4.32 1.30 49.48
CA LEU A 163 3.93 2.15 50.60
C LEU A 163 4.26 1.42 51.92
N PRO A 164 5.22 1.91 52.73
CA PRO A 164 5.49 1.34 54.03
C PRO A 164 4.25 1.36 54.94
N PRO A 165 4.09 0.37 55.83
CA PRO A 165 2.96 0.34 56.77
C PRO A 165 2.87 1.62 57.61
N GLY A 166 1.74 2.34 57.51
CA GLY A 166 1.51 3.60 58.21
C GLY A 166 1.98 4.85 57.46
N GLY A 167 2.56 4.71 56.26
CA GLY A 167 2.88 5.82 55.38
C GLY A 167 1.65 6.48 54.77
N THR A 168 1.86 7.68 54.22
CA THR A 168 0.85 8.50 53.56
C THR A 168 1.27 8.81 52.12
N CYS A 169 0.43 8.44 51.16
CA CYS A 169 0.61 8.83 49.76
C CYS A 169 0.40 10.35 49.62
N PRO A 170 1.27 11.09 48.90
CA PRO A 170 2.42 10.62 48.12
C PRO A 170 3.78 10.71 48.84
N PHE A 171 3.81 11.06 50.13
CA PHE A 171 5.06 11.47 50.81
C PHE A 171 5.96 10.31 51.26
N ASP A 172 5.37 9.16 51.60
CA ASP A 172 6.12 8.00 52.14
C ASP A 172 6.26 6.86 51.12
N GLU A 173 5.90 7.09 49.85
CA GLU A 173 5.96 6.08 48.79
C GLU A 173 7.40 5.85 48.30
N GLU A 174 7.79 4.59 48.21
CA GLU A 174 9.08 4.16 47.69
C GLU A 174 8.93 3.63 46.26
N TYR A 175 9.85 4.03 45.37
CA TYR A 175 9.81 3.67 43.95
C TYR A 175 11.09 2.99 43.50
N LEU A 176 10.94 1.91 42.74
CA LEU A 176 12.01 1.38 41.89
C LEU A 176 11.81 1.93 40.49
N VAL A 177 12.75 2.77 40.05
CA VAL A 177 12.78 3.36 38.70
C VAL A 177 13.89 2.70 37.90
N ILE A 178 13.58 2.36 36.66
CA ILE A 178 14.47 1.68 35.72
C ILE A 178 14.61 2.49 34.43
N GLN A 179 15.65 2.18 33.65
CA GLN A 179 15.85 2.72 32.31
C GLN A 179 15.73 1.61 31.28
N ARG A 180 14.97 1.85 30.20
CA ARG A 180 14.84 0.95 29.04
C ARG A 180 15.14 1.66 27.72
N ASN A 181 16.08 2.60 27.81
CA ASN A 181 16.64 3.38 26.71
C ASN A 181 18.09 2.98 26.51
N PHE A 182 18.49 2.58 25.31
CA PHE A 182 19.82 2.06 25.04
C PHE A 182 20.57 2.94 24.04
N ASP A 183 21.83 3.23 24.34
CA ASP A 183 22.65 4.07 23.46
C ASP A 183 23.13 3.28 22.23
N PRO A 184 22.74 3.67 21.00
CA PRO A 184 23.09 2.95 19.78
C PRO A 184 24.57 3.05 19.38
N VAL A 185 25.34 3.97 19.99
CA VAL A 185 26.74 4.28 19.67
C VAL A 185 27.67 3.83 20.79
N LEU A 186 27.32 4.14 22.04
CA LEU A 186 28.06 3.69 23.22
C LEU A 186 27.76 2.23 23.52
N GLY A 187 28.72 1.37 23.19
CA GLY A 187 28.56 -0.07 23.36
C GLY A 187 28.20 -0.81 22.08
N TYR A 188 28.58 -0.27 20.91
CA TYR A 188 28.69 -1.08 19.70
C TYR A 188 29.98 -1.93 19.76
N PRO A 189 29.92 -3.26 19.52
CA PRO A 189 28.79 -4.02 18.96
C PRO A 189 27.63 -4.21 19.94
N ALA A 190 26.40 -4.28 19.41
CA ALA A 190 25.09 -4.33 20.09
C ALA A 190 24.96 -5.17 21.38
N SER A 191 25.87 -6.12 21.62
CA SER A 191 25.97 -6.90 22.86
C SER A 191 26.49 -6.11 24.07
N GLN A 192 26.84 -4.83 23.93
CA GLN A 192 27.41 -3.99 24.99
C GLN A 192 26.66 -2.66 25.19
N LEU A 193 25.46 -2.49 24.62
CA LEU A 193 24.70 -1.24 24.77
C LEU A 193 24.38 -0.96 26.25
N ILE A 194 24.52 0.30 26.64
CA ILE A 194 24.36 0.76 28.02
C ILE A 194 23.08 1.60 28.09
N PRO A 195 22.33 1.53 29.20
CA PRO A 195 21.22 2.45 29.41
C PRO A 195 21.65 3.92 29.33
N SER A 196 20.83 4.75 28.70
CA SER A 196 21.12 6.18 28.48
C SER A 196 19.89 7.05 28.75
N SER A 197 20.14 8.22 29.36
CA SER A 197 19.12 9.25 29.61
C SER A 197 19.05 10.32 28.52
N TYR A 198 19.79 10.15 27.43
CA TYR A 198 19.90 11.13 26.36
C TYR A 198 19.13 10.66 25.13
N VAL A 199 18.24 11.50 24.61
CA VAL A 199 17.54 11.26 23.33
C VAL A 199 17.88 12.41 22.38
N ASN A 200 18.53 12.08 21.27
CA ASN A 200 19.07 13.00 20.28
C ASN A 200 19.84 14.19 20.93
N ASP A 201 20.83 13.87 21.76
CA ASP A 201 21.65 14.81 22.54
C ASP A 201 20.87 15.65 23.58
N THR A 202 19.58 15.41 23.78
CA THR A 202 18.79 16.04 24.86
C THR A 202 18.78 15.16 26.09
N GLU A 203 19.30 15.66 27.21
CA GLU A 203 19.29 14.96 28.49
C GLU A 203 17.91 15.05 29.15
N TYR A 204 17.36 13.90 29.53
CA TYR A 204 16.09 13.80 30.24
C TYR A 204 16.27 13.33 31.68
N THR A 205 15.56 13.98 32.59
CA THR A 205 15.30 13.52 33.96
C THR A 205 13.80 13.27 34.13
N TYR A 206 13.34 12.93 35.33
CA TYR A 206 11.93 12.61 35.56
C TYR A 206 11.42 13.14 36.89
N GLN A 207 10.10 13.24 36.98
CA GLN A 207 9.35 13.37 38.22
C GLN A 207 8.32 12.24 38.30
N VAL A 208 8.03 11.74 39.50
CA VAL A 208 6.95 10.77 39.68
C VAL A 208 5.68 11.51 40.07
N LEU A 209 4.63 11.33 39.26
CA LEU A 209 3.29 11.81 39.57
C LEU A 209 2.44 10.66 40.10
N GLU A 210 1.65 10.93 41.13
CA GLU A 210 0.83 9.92 41.77
C GLU A 210 -0.59 10.41 42.05
N ALA A 211 -1.56 9.55 41.71
CA ALA A 211 -2.97 9.73 42.05
C ALA A 211 -3.29 8.87 43.27
N CYS A 212 -3.20 9.48 44.46
CA CYS A 212 -3.44 8.87 45.77
C CYS A 212 -4.91 8.50 46.04
N THR A 213 -5.50 7.69 45.17
CA THR A 213 -6.90 7.26 45.23
C THR A 213 -7.02 5.76 45.02
N GLY A 214 -7.82 5.09 45.85
CA GLY A 214 -8.06 3.65 45.76
C GLY A 214 -6.95 2.80 46.42
N PRO A 215 -7.12 1.46 46.41
CA PRO A 215 -6.17 0.53 47.03
C PRO A 215 -4.85 0.38 46.26
N ASP A 216 -4.84 0.64 44.95
CA ASP A 216 -3.66 0.64 44.09
C ASP A 216 -3.58 1.97 43.33
N PRO A 217 -2.98 3.02 43.92
CA PRO A 217 -2.92 4.33 43.28
C PRO A 217 -2.22 4.25 41.92
N LEU A 218 -2.55 5.15 40.99
CA LEU A 218 -1.84 5.24 39.72
C LEU A 218 -0.59 6.10 39.93
N ALA A 219 0.59 5.58 39.58
CA ALA A 219 1.82 6.35 39.53
C ALA A 219 2.45 6.30 38.14
N VAL A 220 3.09 7.39 37.72
CA VAL A 220 3.77 7.49 36.42
C VAL A 220 5.06 8.29 36.56
N ALA A 221 6.15 7.79 35.99
CA ALA A 221 7.36 8.57 35.78
C ALA A 221 7.17 9.46 34.55
N VAL A 222 7.19 10.78 34.74
CA VAL A 222 7.05 11.76 33.66
C VAL A 222 8.42 12.35 33.36
N PRO A 223 8.99 12.05 32.18
CA PRO A 223 10.28 12.60 31.79
C PRO A 223 10.14 14.08 31.37
N PHE A 224 11.18 14.86 31.63
CA PHE A 224 11.32 16.24 31.17
C PHE A 224 12.80 16.56 30.89
N PRO A 225 13.11 17.47 29.96
CA PRO A 225 14.49 17.80 29.63
C PRO A 225 15.15 18.54 30.79
N VAL A 226 16.44 18.26 31.02
CA VAL A 226 17.24 18.96 32.03
C VAL A 226 17.48 20.41 31.63
N ASP A 227 17.73 20.67 30.34
CA ASP A 227 17.74 22.01 29.78
C ASP A 227 16.29 22.45 29.45
N PRO A 228 15.75 23.46 30.14
CA PRO A 228 14.39 23.94 29.89
C PRO A 228 14.19 24.54 28.48
N ASN A 229 15.28 24.85 27.77
CA ASN A 229 15.22 25.36 26.39
C ASN A 229 15.46 24.28 25.34
N ALA A 230 15.73 23.03 25.75
CA ALA A 230 15.95 21.95 24.81
C ALA A 230 14.66 21.61 24.05
N SER A 231 14.84 21.18 22.82
CA SER A 231 13.77 20.63 22.02
C SER A 231 13.35 19.28 22.61
N VAL A 232 12.09 19.18 23.05
CA VAL A 232 11.50 17.92 23.52
C VAL A 232 10.95 17.08 22.37
N PHE A 233 10.80 15.76 22.52
CA PHE A 233 10.23 14.84 21.50
C PHE A 233 10.90 15.02 20.14
N THR A 234 12.19 14.70 20.12
CA THR A 234 13.08 14.91 18.97
C THR A 234 13.17 13.68 18.10
N SER A 235 12.93 12.48 18.64
CA SER A 235 12.87 11.24 17.87
C SER A 235 11.57 11.16 17.06
N VAL A 236 11.60 10.43 15.95
CA VAL A 236 10.38 10.17 15.16
C VAL A 236 9.51 9.12 15.86
N ALA A 237 10.11 8.17 16.59
CA ALA A 237 9.38 7.18 17.37
C ALA A 237 8.66 7.80 18.58
N GLY A 238 9.11 8.95 19.08
CA GLY A 238 8.50 9.67 20.18
C GLY A 238 7.12 10.22 19.82
N SER A 239 6.13 10.03 20.70
CA SER A 239 4.77 10.51 20.50
C SER A 239 4.31 11.42 21.61
N TYR A 240 3.16 12.03 21.34
CA TYR A 240 2.36 12.73 22.33
C TYR A 240 1.25 11.88 22.90
N GLY A 241 0.97 12.09 24.17
CA GLY A 241 -0.35 11.91 24.74
C GLY A 241 -0.51 12.64 26.05
N THR A 242 -1.76 12.84 26.45
CA THR A 242 -2.14 13.44 27.73
C THR A 242 -2.36 12.36 28.77
N VAL A 243 -1.65 12.43 29.90
CA VAL A 243 -2.04 11.67 31.09
C VAL A 243 -2.99 12.52 31.91
N ALA A 244 -4.29 12.23 31.83
CA ALA A 244 -5.28 12.81 32.72
C ALA A 244 -5.39 11.98 33.99
N LEU A 245 -4.86 12.49 35.11
CA LEU A 245 -5.06 11.90 36.43
C LEU A 245 -6.34 12.48 37.07
N PRO A 246 -7.14 11.70 37.83
CA PRO A 246 -8.23 12.26 38.60
C PRO A 246 -7.67 13.31 39.59
N ASN A 247 -8.13 14.57 39.47
CA ASN A 247 -7.76 15.72 40.28
C ASN A 247 -6.35 16.34 40.08
N ALA A 248 -5.63 16.04 38.99
CA ALA A 248 -4.44 16.81 38.59
C ALA A 248 -4.62 17.38 37.18
N THR A 249 -4.37 18.69 37.02
CA THR A 249 -4.41 19.35 35.72
C THR A 249 -3.25 18.89 34.84
N ILE A 250 -3.62 18.06 33.86
CA ILE A 250 -3.03 17.71 32.57
C ILE A 250 -1.79 18.54 32.17
N PHE A 251 -0.64 17.88 32.00
CA PHE A 251 0.44 18.38 31.14
C PHE A 251 0.35 17.70 29.78
N SER A 252 0.33 18.53 28.74
CA SER A 252 0.21 18.15 27.33
C SER A 252 1.56 18.32 26.64
N PHE A 253 2.07 17.31 25.95
CA PHE A 253 3.27 17.37 25.13
C PHE A 253 3.09 16.85 23.70
N LEU A 254 2.24 17.52 22.93
CA LEU A 254 1.98 17.27 21.50
C LEU A 254 3.28 17.17 20.71
N THR A 255 3.31 16.36 19.64
CA THR A 255 4.03 16.81 18.43
C THR A 255 3.46 18.19 18.17
N PRO A 256 4.22 19.27 18.39
CA PRO A 256 3.61 20.59 18.52
C PRO A 256 2.78 20.81 17.28
N PHE A 257 1.52 21.25 17.40
CA PHE A 257 0.73 21.55 16.21
C PHE A 257 1.57 22.39 15.24
N GLY A 258 1.47 22.10 13.95
CA GLY A 258 2.31 22.70 12.91
C GLY A 258 3.76 22.18 12.83
N ALA A 259 4.18 21.26 13.70
CA ALA A 259 5.46 20.57 13.56
C ALA A 259 5.37 19.46 12.52
N PHE A 260 6.46 19.27 11.77
CA PHE A 260 6.60 18.19 10.80
C PHE A 260 8.03 17.66 10.78
N LEU A 261 8.17 16.39 10.41
CA LEU A 261 9.42 15.66 10.33
C LEU A 261 9.85 15.47 8.86
N THR A 262 11.11 15.76 8.61
CA THR A 262 11.69 15.68 7.26
C THR A 262 12.35 14.33 6.99
N ASP A 263 12.96 13.74 8.01
CA ASP A 263 13.76 12.51 7.96
C ASP A 263 13.75 11.77 9.31
N LEU A 264 14.41 10.61 9.40
CA LEU A 264 14.68 9.88 10.64
C LEU A 264 15.84 10.50 11.42
N THR A 265 15.80 10.44 12.75
CA THR A 265 16.94 10.87 13.56
C THR A 265 17.94 9.74 13.78
N ARG A 266 19.13 10.10 14.30
CA ARG A 266 20.18 9.13 14.66
C ARG A 266 19.68 8.04 15.60
N ASP A 267 18.78 8.37 16.52
CA ASP A 267 18.26 7.45 17.51
C ASP A 267 17.28 6.44 16.91
N ASP A 268 16.39 6.90 16.01
CA ASP A 268 15.48 6.03 15.26
C ASP A 268 16.26 5.02 14.42
N VAL A 269 17.27 5.48 13.68
CA VAL A 269 18.13 4.60 12.86
C VAL A 269 19.02 3.73 13.73
N GLY A 270 19.45 4.22 14.89
CA GLY A 270 20.18 3.43 15.88
C GLY A 270 19.39 2.22 16.38
N GLY A 271 18.10 2.43 16.69
CA GLY A 271 17.18 1.36 17.05
C GLY A 271 16.94 0.39 15.89
N LEU A 272 16.70 0.89 14.68
CA LEU A 272 16.55 0.04 13.49
C LEU A 272 17.82 -0.76 13.20
N ARG A 273 19.01 -0.17 13.41
CA ARG A 273 20.29 -0.85 13.27
C ARG A 273 20.43 -1.99 14.27
N PHE A 274 20.03 -1.77 15.52
CA PHE A 274 20.00 -2.84 16.52
C PHE A 274 19.05 -3.96 16.10
N LEU A 275 17.81 -3.66 15.71
CA LEU A 275 16.82 -4.67 15.35
C LEU A 275 17.19 -5.46 14.08
N LEU A 276 17.73 -4.78 13.06
CA LEU A 276 17.87 -5.34 11.71
C LEU A 276 19.29 -5.81 11.37
N SER A 277 20.31 -5.50 12.17
CA SER A 277 21.68 -5.94 11.89
C SER A 277 21.81 -7.47 11.87
N THR A 278 22.61 -8.00 10.95
CA THR A 278 22.99 -9.42 10.89
C THR A 278 23.66 -9.96 12.16
N ASN A 279 24.18 -9.09 13.02
CA ASN A 279 24.75 -9.46 14.32
C ASN A 279 23.67 -9.73 15.38
N THR A 280 22.45 -9.23 15.17
CA THR A 280 21.30 -9.46 16.06
C THR A 280 20.60 -10.73 15.61
N ILE A 281 20.79 -11.78 16.41
CA ILE A 281 20.34 -13.14 16.10
C ILE A 281 19.25 -13.53 17.10
N ASN A 282 18.03 -13.72 16.58
CA ASN A 282 16.88 -14.08 17.40
C ASN A 282 16.32 -15.43 17.01
N PHE A 283 15.85 -16.19 18.01
CA PHE A 283 15.08 -17.39 17.75
C PHE A 283 13.65 -16.97 17.42
N GLU A 284 13.28 -17.05 16.15
CA GLU A 284 12.10 -16.34 15.65
C GLU A 284 11.45 -17.08 14.47
N SER A 285 10.17 -16.80 14.19
CA SER A 285 9.43 -17.34 13.03
C SER A 285 9.96 -16.72 11.74
N ALA A 286 9.91 -17.40 10.59
CA ALA A 286 10.26 -16.80 9.30
C ALA A 286 9.22 -15.78 8.75
N GLY A 287 8.20 -15.47 9.55
CA GLY A 287 7.09 -14.58 9.22
C GLY A 287 5.89 -15.32 8.62
N THR A 288 4.73 -14.66 8.63
CA THR A 288 3.47 -15.20 8.10
C THR A 288 3.52 -15.36 6.58
N PHE A 289 2.93 -16.46 6.10
CA PHE A 289 2.87 -16.85 4.68
C PHE A 289 4.24 -17.08 4.02
N THR A 290 5.28 -17.34 4.82
CA THR A 290 6.63 -17.65 4.36
C THR A 290 6.87 -19.16 4.31
N LEU A 291 7.37 -19.66 3.19
CA LEU A 291 7.79 -21.04 2.97
C LEU A 291 9.28 -21.09 2.67
N ALA A 292 9.98 -22.09 3.20
CA ALA A 292 11.39 -22.32 2.88
C ALA A 292 11.48 -23.26 1.67
N GLN A 293 12.34 -22.92 0.72
CA GLN A 293 12.61 -23.72 -0.44
C GLN A 293 13.80 -24.63 -0.20
N THR A 294 13.62 -25.92 -0.50
CA THR A 294 14.66 -26.93 -0.41
C THR A 294 14.76 -27.66 -1.74
N THR A 295 15.97 -27.79 -2.28
CA THR A 295 16.17 -28.49 -3.55
C THR A 295 16.37 -29.97 -3.27
N ASN A 296 15.48 -30.81 -3.79
CA ASN A 296 15.70 -32.25 -3.82
C ASN A 296 16.69 -32.57 -4.95
N THR A 297 17.92 -32.91 -4.59
CA THR A 297 19.03 -33.20 -5.50
C THR A 297 18.93 -34.58 -6.17
N THR A 298 17.71 -35.08 -6.39
CA THR A 298 17.46 -36.30 -7.17
C THR A 298 16.91 -35.91 -8.53
N PRO A 299 17.71 -35.97 -9.60
CA PRO A 299 17.28 -35.52 -10.92
C PRO A 299 16.07 -36.31 -11.43
N GLN A 300 15.07 -35.60 -11.93
CA GLN A 300 13.83 -36.13 -12.50
C GLN A 300 13.63 -35.64 -13.93
N LEU A 301 12.75 -36.31 -14.66
CA LEU A 301 12.35 -35.89 -16.01
C LEU A 301 11.10 -35.00 -15.92
N LEU A 302 11.18 -33.79 -16.48
CA LEU A 302 10.06 -32.87 -16.64
C LEU A 302 9.57 -32.92 -18.10
N ILE A 303 8.27 -33.09 -18.29
CA ILE A 303 7.63 -33.05 -19.61
C ILE A 303 6.61 -31.92 -19.59
N THR A 304 6.71 -30.99 -20.54
CA THR A 304 5.82 -29.83 -20.61
C THR A 304 4.59 -30.09 -21.47
N SER A 305 3.55 -29.29 -21.25
CA SER A 305 2.26 -29.35 -21.93
C SER A 305 1.88 -28.01 -22.56
N ASN A 306 0.92 -28.04 -23.47
CA ASN A 306 0.46 -26.90 -24.26
C ASN A 306 -0.32 -25.88 -23.41
N LEU A 307 0.24 -24.69 -23.19
CA LEU A 307 -0.41 -23.64 -22.39
C LEU A 307 -1.60 -22.99 -23.11
N THR A 308 -1.55 -22.82 -24.43
CA THR A 308 -2.66 -22.21 -25.20
C THR A 308 -3.94 -23.03 -25.10
N LEU A 309 -3.84 -24.36 -25.25
CA LEU A 309 -4.97 -25.28 -25.14
C LEU A 309 -5.54 -25.26 -23.72
N PHE A 310 -4.66 -25.29 -22.71
CA PHE A 310 -5.04 -25.14 -21.32
C PHE A 310 -5.79 -23.83 -21.07
N ALA A 311 -5.27 -22.70 -21.57
CA ALA A 311 -5.90 -21.39 -21.40
C ALA A 311 -7.30 -21.31 -22.04
N GLN A 312 -7.48 -21.87 -23.25
CA GLN A 312 -8.77 -21.92 -23.93
C GLN A 312 -9.79 -22.78 -23.17
N GLN A 313 -9.35 -23.92 -22.62
CA GLN A 313 -10.20 -24.79 -21.82
C GLN A 313 -10.53 -24.18 -20.46
N ALA A 314 -9.57 -23.53 -19.80
CA ALA A 314 -9.78 -22.85 -18.53
C ALA A 314 -10.83 -21.73 -18.65
N LEU A 315 -10.79 -20.95 -19.73
CA LEU A 315 -11.72 -19.84 -19.94
C LEU A 315 -13.19 -20.28 -20.05
N THR A 316 -13.43 -21.50 -20.54
CA THR A 316 -14.78 -21.99 -20.91
C THR A 316 -15.32 -23.09 -19.98
N ASN A 317 -14.50 -23.59 -19.06
CA ASN A 317 -14.88 -24.69 -18.16
C ASN A 317 -14.90 -24.24 -16.70
N SER A 318 -15.94 -24.69 -15.96
CA SER A 318 -16.00 -24.57 -14.50
C SER A 318 -14.87 -25.35 -13.81
N ASP A 319 -14.57 -25.02 -12.55
CA ASP A 319 -13.54 -25.68 -11.71
C ASP A 319 -13.61 -27.21 -11.79
N ALA A 320 -14.81 -27.78 -11.64
CA ALA A 320 -15.01 -29.23 -11.66
C ALA A 320 -14.67 -29.86 -13.03
N ALA A 321 -15.02 -29.18 -14.12
CA ALA A 321 -14.71 -29.66 -15.47
C ALA A 321 -13.22 -29.51 -15.79
N LEU A 322 -12.59 -28.40 -15.36
CA LEU A 322 -11.17 -28.17 -15.56
C LEU A 322 -10.30 -29.17 -14.78
N LEU A 323 -10.67 -29.46 -13.52
CA LEU A 323 -10.00 -30.48 -12.70
C LEU A 323 -10.15 -31.89 -13.28
N ALA A 324 -11.26 -32.17 -13.98
CA ALA A 324 -11.46 -33.45 -14.67
C ALA A 324 -10.58 -33.57 -15.93
N LEU A 325 -10.35 -32.48 -16.65
CA LEU A 325 -9.49 -32.43 -17.84
C LEU A 325 -8.00 -32.49 -17.49
N TYR A 326 -7.59 -31.93 -16.35
CA TYR A 326 -6.21 -31.84 -15.90
C TYR A 326 -6.01 -32.49 -14.52
N PRO A 327 -5.84 -33.82 -14.47
CA PRO A 327 -5.54 -34.52 -13.22
C PRO A 327 -4.27 -33.97 -12.56
N GLY A 328 -4.36 -33.65 -11.27
CA GLY A 328 -3.25 -33.06 -10.51
C GLY A 328 -3.19 -31.54 -10.53
N LEU A 329 -4.07 -30.85 -11.25
CA LEU A 329 -4.26 -29.41 -11.11
C LEU A 329 -4.81 -29.08 -9.72
N VAL A 330 -4.30 -28.03 -9.10
CA VAL A 330 -4.77 -27.53 -7.80
C VAL A 330 -5.20 -26.07 -7.98
N LEU A 331 -6.46 -25.80 -7.64
CA LEU A 331 -7.00 -24.45 -7.65
C LEU A 331 -6.82 -23.80 -6.28
N ALA A 332 -6.34 -22.56 -6.26
CA ALA A 332 -6.04 -21.80 -5.05
C ALA A 332 -7.29 -21.13 -4.46
N ALA A 333 -8.28 -20.82 -5.29
CA ALA A 333 -9.55 -20.23 -4.91
C ALA A 333 -10.63 -20.62 -5.94
N PRO A 334 -11.92 -20.51 -5.58
CA PRO A 334 -13.01 -20.69 -6.55
C PRO A 334 -12.89 -19.72 -7.72
N ALA A 335 -13.22 -20.16 -8.93
CA ALA A 335 -13.22 -19.27 -10.09
C ALA A 335 -14.22 -18.12 -9.94
N SER A 336 -13.83 -16.96 -10.49
CA SER A 336 -14.75 -15.85 -10.72
C SER A 336 -15.35 -15.95 -12.12
N ASN A 337 -16.62 -15.57 -12.25
CA ASN A 337 -17.37 -15.70 -13.49
C ASN A 337 -17.66 -14.31 -14.05
N SER A 338 -17.48 -14.13 -15.34
CA SER A 338 -17.91 -12.94 -16.08
C SER A 338 -18.83 -13.34 -17.23
N PHE A 339 -19.67 -12.40 -17.67
CA PHE A 339 -20.61 -12.63 -18.75
C PHE A 339 -20.24 -11.75 -19.93
N VAL A 340 -20.13 -12.36 -21.11
CA VAL A 340 -19.91 -11.65 -22.36
C VAL A 340 -20.99 -11.99 -23.37
N LEU A 341 -21.33 -11.03 -24.22
CA LEU A 341 -22.19 -11.27 -25.37
C LEU A 341 -21.30 -11.64 -26.55
N GLN A 342 -21.22 -12.93 -26.86
CA GLN A 342 -20.43 -13.41 -27.99
C GLN A 342 -21.23 -13.32 -29.30
N PRO A 343 -20.70 -12.66 -30.34
CA PRO A 343 -21.32 -12.67 -31.67
C PRO A 343 -21.13 -14.02 -32.34
N VAL A 344 -22.20 -14.79 -32.46
CA VAL A 344 -22.24 -15.98 -33.29
C VAL A 344 -22.60 -15.57 -34.71
N THR A 345 -21.69 -15.82 -35.66
CA THR A 345 -21.91 -15.55 -37.08
C THR A 345 -22.49 -16.79 -37.76
N THR A 346 -23.68 -16.65 -38.33
CA THR A 346 -24.28 -17.66 -39.20
C THR A 346 -24.15 -17.22 -40.65
N LEU A 347 -23.42 -18.01 -41.45
CA LEU A 347 -23.24 -17.79 -42.88
C LEU A 347 -24.32 -18.56 -43.65
N THR A 348 -25.24 -17.87 -44.31
CA THR A 348 -26.24 -18.51 -45.17
C THR A 348 -25.90 -18.23 -46.62
N ALA A 349 -25.64 -19.30 -47.39
CA ALA A 349 -25.45 -19.19 -48.83
C ALA A 349 -26.81 -19.17 -49.55
N TYR A 350 -26.98 -18.28 -50.52
CA TYR A 350 -28.14 -18.22 -51.39
C TYR A 350 -27.74 -17.95 -52.84
N PHE A 351 -28.57 -18.38 -53.78
CA PHE A 351 -28.35 -18.12 -55.19
C PHE A 351 -28.98 -16.77 -55.57
N THR A 352 -28.22 -15.93 -56.25
CA THR A 352 -28.69 -14.65 -56.80
C THR A 352 -28.15 -14.47 -58.23
N ASN A 353 -28.79 -13.62 -59.03
CA ASN A 353 -28.22 -13.14 -60.29
C ASN A 353 -27.51 -11.79 -60.07
N LEU A 354 -26.45 -11.54 -60.84
CA LEU A 354 -25.92 -10.18 -60.94
C LEU A 354 -26.89 -9.33 -61.78
N PRO A 355 -26.92 -7.99 -61.58
CA PRO A 355 -27.68 -7.12 -62.45
C PRO A 355 -27.30 -7.41 -63.91
N TRP A 356 -28.31 -7.63 -64.77
CA TRP A 356 -28.16 -7.85 -66.22
C TRP A 356 -27.71 -9.26 -66.69
N GLU A 357 -27.64 -10.26 -65.82
CA GLU A 357 -27.38 -11.64 -66.26
C GLU A 357 -28.60 -12.28 -66.93
N PRO A 358 -28.41 -13.09 -68.01
CA PRO A 358 -29.49 -13.82 -68.65
C PRO A 358 -30.19 -14.79 -67.67
N ALA A 359 -31.50 -14.98 -67.85
CA ALA A 359 -32.27 -15.91 -67.03
C ALA A 359 -31.69 -17.33 -67.10
N GLY A 360 -31.31 -17.89 -65.94
CA GLY A 360 -30.70 -19.22 -65.80
C GLY A 360 -29.25 -19.21 -65.31
N PHE A 361 -28.61 -18.05 -65.19
CA PHE A 361 -27.30 -17.90 -64.52
C PHE A 361 -27.50 -17.55 -63.04
N PHE A 362 -26.84 -18.31 -62.16
CA PHE A 362 -26.90 -18.13 -60.71
C PHE A 362 -25.48 -17.99 -60.15
N THR A 363 -25.25 -16.93 -59.38
CA THR A 363 -24.04 -16.71 -58.59
C THR A 363 -24.36 -17.00 -57.11
N VAL A 364 -23.44 -17.67 -56.40
CA VAL A 364 -23.58 -17.91 -54.96
C VAL A 364 -23.21 -16.63 -54.21
N ALA A 365 -24.18 -16.08 -53.48
CA ALA A 365 -23.96 -14.98 -52.54
C ALA A 365 -24.06 -15.51 -51.10
N PHE A 366 -23.33 -14.87 -50.20
CA PHE A 366 -23.37 -15.18 -48.76
C PHE A 366 -24.03 -14.04 -48.02
N THR A 367 -25.01 -14.35 -47.16
CA THR A 367 -25.48 -13.40 -46.15
C THR A 367 -24.94 -13.82 -44.79
N THR A 368 -24.35 -12.86 -44.08
CA THR A 368 -23.83 -13.01 -42.72
C THR A 368 -24.89 -12.50 -41.76
N ASN A 369 -25.44 -13.35 -40.91
CA ASN A 369 -26.28 -12.94 -39.78
C ASN A 369 -25.47 -13.05 -38.49
N ILE A 370 -25.55 -12.03 -37.62
CA ILE A 370 -24.82 -11.99 -36.35
C ILE A 370 -25.85 -12.03 -35.23
N THR A 371 -25.83 -13.10 -34.43
CA THR A 371 -26.67 -13.24 -33.24
C THR A 371 -25.79 -13.20 -31.99
N LEU A 372 -26.11 -12.32 -31.04
CA LEU A 372 -25.40 -12.24 -29.77
C LEU A 372 -25.93 -13.32 -28.81
N VAL A 373 -25.02 -14.16 -28.30
CA VAL A 373 -25.35 -15.20 -27.33
C VAL A 373 -24.58 -14.92 -26.03
N PRO A 374 -25.23 -14.95 -24.86
CA PRO A 374 -24.52 -14.81 -23.59
C PRO A 374 -23.64 -16.03 -23.34
N GLU A 375 -22.36 -15.78 -23.05
CA GLU A 375 -21.37 -16.79 -22.70
C GLU A 375 -20.78 -16.48 -21.32
N ILE A 376 -20.55 -17.52 -20.52
CA ILE A 376 -19.93 -17.43 -19.21
C ILE A 376 -18.43 -17.68 -19.39
N LEU A 377 -17.61 -16.72 -19.00
CA LEU A 377 -16.16 -16.87 -18.95
C LEU A 377 -15.72 -17.07 -17.50
N TYR A 378 -14.79 -18.00 -17.29
CA TYR A 378 -14.22 -18.32 -16.00
C TYR A 378 -12.80 -17.77 -15.86
N THR A 379 -12.52 -17.12 -14.75
CA THR A 379 -11.17 -16.74 -14.33
C THR A 379 -10.77 -17.59 -13.13
N HIS A 380 -9.74 -18.40 -13.31
CA HIS A 380 -9.27 -19.38 -12.33
C HIS A 380 -8.02 -18.91 -11.62
N TYR A 381 -7.86 -19.35 -10.37
CA TYR A 381 -6.65 -19.11 -9.59
C TYR A 381 -5.93 -20.42 -9.34
N TYR A 382 -4.67 -20.53 -9.76
CA TYR A 382 -3.91 -21.79 -9.72
C TYR A 382 -2.89 -21.80 -8.59
N ALA A 383 -2.75 -22.95 -7.93
CA ALA A 383 -1.76 -23.15 -6.86
C ALA A 383 -0.49 -23.84 -7.36
N ASN A 384 -0.53 -24.65 -8.41
CA ASN A 384 0.60 -25.48 -8.85
C ASN A 384 0.88 -25.43 -10.35
N LEU A 385 0.40 -24.39 -11.04
CA LEU A 385 0.66 -24.15 -12.45
C LEU A 385 1.97 -23.38 -12.63
N PHE A 386 2.89 -23.91 -13.44
CA PHE A 386 4.16 -23.26 -13.76
C PHE A 386 4.32 -23.13 -15.27
N VAL A 387 4.71 -21.94 -15.73
CA VAL A 387 5.03 -21.67 -17.14
C VAL A 387 6.53 -21.59 -17.29
N LEU A 388 7.05 -22.15 -18.38
CA LEU A 388 8.48 -22.14 -18.66
C LEU A 388 8.83 -21.09 -19.69
N GLY A 389 9.93 -20.39 -19.44
CA GLY A 389 10.50 -19.38 -20.32
C GLY A 389 12.00 -19.57 -20.48
N GLN A 390 12.54 -19.00 -21.55
CA GLN A 390 13.98 -18.91 -21.73
C GLN A 390 14.41 -17.46 -21.54
N SER A 391 15.38 -17.25 -20.64
CA SER A 391 16.02 -15.96 -20.46
C SER A 391 16.83 -15.56 -21.70
N SER A 392 17.16 -14.27 -21.82
CA SER A 392 18.08 -13.74 -22.85
C SER A 392 19.42 -14.46 -22.93
N ASN A 393 19.79 -15.15 -21.85
CA ASN A 393 21.07 -15.83 -21.66
C ASN A 393 20.98 -17.32 -22.07
N GLY A 394 19.83 -17.77 -22.58
CA GLY A 394 19.58 -19.15 -23.01
C GLY A 394 19.22 -20.12 -21.87
N LEU A 395 19.21 -19.66 -20.61
CA LEU A 395 18.82 -20.48 -19.46
C LEU A 395 17.29 -20.55 -19.33
N TRP A 396 16.79 -21.75 -19.04
CA TRP A 396 15.38 -22.00 -18.80
C TRP A 396 15.00 -21.71 -17.36
N ASN A 397 13.87 -21.06 -17.15
CA ASN A 397 13.27 -20.84 -15.84
C ASN A 397 11.81 -21.31 -15.83
N ALA A 398 11.32 -21.66 -14.65
CA ALA A 398 9.91 -21.93 -14.42
C ALA A 398 9.36 -20.88 -13.47
N GLN A 399 8.25 -20.27 -13.85
CA GLN A 399 7.55 -19.26 -13.07
C GLN A 399 6.18 -19.79 -12.67
N GLN A 400 5.85 -19.73 -11.38
CA GLN A 400 4.50 -20.03 -10.91
C GLN A 400 3.53 -18.99 -11.45
N VAL A 401 2.40 -19.45 -11.99
CA VAL A 401 1.36 -18.60 -12.55
C VAL A 401 0.09 -18.79 -11.74
N THR A 402 -0.33 -17.73 -11.05
CA THR A 402 -1.56 -17.71 -10.26
C THR A 402 -2.78 -17.34 -11.09
N ASP A 403 -2.61 -16.60 -12.18
CA ASP A 403 -3.63 -16.24 -13.17
C ASP A 403 -2.97 -16.18 -14.56
N ILE A 404 -3.64 -16.73 -15.58
CA ILE A 404 -3.18 -16.79 -16.98
C ILE A 404 -3.52 -15.54 -17.78
N THR A 405 -4.43 -14.67 -17.31
CA THR A 405 -4.81 -13.44 -18.02
C THR A 405 -3.63 -12.52 -18.39
N PRO A 406 -2.55 -12.37 -17.59
CA PRO A 406 -1.43 -11.50 -17.95
C PRO A 406 -0.51 -12.10 -19.04
N LEU A 407 -0.69 -13.38 -19.39
CA LEU A 407 0.18 -14.10 -20.32
C LEU A 407 -0.24 -13.97 -21.79
N VAL A 408 -1.21 -13.10 -22.10
CA VAL A 408 -1.66 -12.85 -23.46
C VAL A 408 -0.56 -12.12 -24.24
N GLN A 409 -0.09 -12.74 -25.33
CA GLN A 409 0.96 -12.17 -26.18
C GLN A 409 0.58 -12.28 -27.67
N PRO A 410 1.19 -11.44 -28.54
CA PRO A 410 1.00 -11.56 -29.97
C PRO A 410 1.59 -12.89 -30.47
N ASN A 411 0.76 -13.73 -31.08
CA ASN A 411 1.16 -15.02 -31.64
C ASN A 411 0.64 -15.19 -33.08
N ILE A 412 1.40 -15.89 -33.92
CA ILE A 412 1.06 -16.13 -35.32
C ILE A 412 0.11 -17.33 -35.40
N MET A 413 -1.10 -17.08 -35.89
CA MET A 413 -2.06 -18.10 -36.25
C MET A 413 -2.06 -18.30 -37.76
N THR A 414 -2.06 -19.56 -38.21
CA THR A 414 -2.14 -19.89 -39.63
C THR A 414 -3.53 -20.43 -39.94
N VAL A 415 -4.26 -19.76 -40.82
CA VAL A 415 -5.54 -20.24 -41.33
C VAL A 415 -5.35 -20.76 -42.74
N GLN A 416 -5.68 -22.02 -42.94
CA GLN A 416 -5.63 -22.70 -44.23
C GLN A 416 -7.05 -23.02 -44.66
N ASN A 417 -7.52 -22.37 -45.73
CA ASN A 417 -8.80 -22.65 -46.34
C ASN A 417 -8.59 -23.60 -47.51
N ILE A 418 -9.30 -24.73 -47.49
CA ILE A 418 -9.30 -25.74 -48.55
C ILE A 418 -10.68 -25.68 -49.20
N LEU A 419 -10.71 -25.20 -50.45
CA LEU A 419 -11.89 -25.18 -51.28
C LEU A 419 -11.82 -26.35 -52.26
N VAL A 420 -12.82 -27.21 -52.27
CA VAL A 420 -12.96 -28.29 -53.26
C VAL A 420 -14.09 -27.93 -54.21
N THR A 421 -13.77 -27.68 -55.47
CA THR A 421 -14.73 -27.37 -56.55
C THR A 421 -14.69 -28.44 -57.63
N ALA A 422 -15.82 -28.75 -58.27
CA ALA A 422 -15.79 -29.55 -59.49
C ALA A 422 -15.12 -28.76 -60.63
N SER A 423 -14.35 -29.45 -61.49
CA SER A 423 -13.76 -28.84 -62.69
C SER A 423 -14.84 -28.15 -63.55
N PRO A 424 -14.68 -26.87 -63.92
CA PRO A 424 -15.69 -26.14 -64.71
C PRO A 424 -15.85 -26.67 -66.15
N PHE A 425 -15.00 -27.59 -66.63
CA PHE A 425 -15.01 -28.10 -68.02
C PHE A 425 -14.82 -29.62 -68.14
N GLY A 426 -15.29 -30.42 -67.18
CA GLY A 426 -15.24 -31.88 -67.25
C GLY A 426 -16.26 -32.48 -68.23
N ILE A 427 -15.83 -33.44 -69.06
CA ILE A 427 -16.69 -34.28 -69.90
C ILE A 427 -17.67 -35.04 -68.99
N PRO A 428 -18.97 -35.20 -69.34
CA PRO A 428 -19.93 -35.94 -68.51
C PRO A 428 -19.42 -37.37 -68.22
N GLY A 429 -18.99 -37.63 -66.98
CA GLY A 429 -18.45 -38.93 -66.55
C GLY A 429 -17.11 -38.88 -65.80
N GLU A 430 -16.34 -37.79 -65.89
CA GLU A 430 -15.11 -37.59 -65.12
C GLU A 430 -15.23 -36.40 -64.16
N ALA A 431 -15.63 -36.66 -62.91
CA ALA A 431 -15.59 -35.66 -61.85
C ALA A 431 -14.16 -35.55 -61.30
N GLN A 432 -13.30 -34.74 -61.94
CA GLN A 432 -12.05 -34.33 -61.29
C GLN A 432 -12.32 -33.14 -60.37
N ALA A 433 -12.11 -33.36 -59.07
CA ALA A 433 -12.19 -32.32 -58.04
C ALA A 433 -10.93 -31.46 -58.09
N VAL A 434 -11.09 -30.14 -58.19
CA VAL A 434 -10.01 -29.16 -58.05
C VAL A 434 -9.99 -28.70 -56.60
N THR A 435 -8.90 -29.00 -55.90
CA THR A 435 -8.66 -28.52 -54.54
C THR A 435 -7.79 -27.26 -54.59
N ASN A 436 -8.34 -26.12 -54.18
CA ASN A 436 -7.62 -24.87 -54.05
C ASN A 436 -7.38 -24.57 -52.56
N THR A 437 -6.11 -24.52 -52.18
CA THR A 437 -5.68 -24.32 -50.80
C THR A 437 -5.07 -22.93 -50.66
N THR A 438 -5.67 -22.10 -49.82
CA THR A 438 -5.15 -20.76 -49.50
C THR A 438 -4.71 -20.70 -48.05
N THR A 439 -3.48 -20.27 -47.81
CA THR A 439 -2.91 -20.12 -46.47
C THR A 439 -2.72 -18.64 -46.17
N ARG A 440 -3.18 -18.19 -45.00
CA ARG A 440 -2.95 -16.83 -44.50
C ARG A 440 -2.48 -16.89 -43.05
N HIS A 441 -1.56 -15.99 -42.72
CA HIS A 441 -1.04 -15.81 -41.37
C HIS A 441 -1.63 -14.55 -40.75
N PHE A 442 -2.04 -14.63 -39.49
CA PHE A 442 -2.61 -13.51 -38.73
C PHE A 442 -1.90 -13.40 -37.38
N LEU A 443 -1.72 -12.18 -36.90
CA LEU A 443 -1.32 -11.93 -35.52
C LEU A 443 -2.57 -12.00 -34.63
N THR A 444 -2.48 -12.75 -33.55
CA THR A 444 -3.55 -12.96 -32.58
C THR A 444 -3.03 -12.68 -31.17
N ASN A 445 -3.89 -12.21 -30.27
CA ASN A 445 -3.52 -12.01 -28.87
C ASN A 445 -4.02 -13.22 -28.07
N MET A 446 -3.21 -14.27 -27.98
CA MET A 446 -3.54 -15.48 -27.22
C MET A 446 -2.43 -15.78 -26.21
N VAL A 447 -2.78 -16.52 -25.16
CA VAL A 447 -1.77 -17.10 -24.27
C VAL A 447 -0.95 -18.14 -25.04
N SER A 448 0.37 -18.03 -24.99
CA SER A 448 1.30 -18.95 -25.66
C SER A 448 2.44 -19.36 -24.75
N GLY A 449 2.96 -20.57 -24.97
CA GLY A 449 4.07 -21.11 -24.20
C GLY A 449 3.80 -22.56 -23.80
N GLU A 450 4.57 -23.02 -22.83
CA GLU A 450 4.47 -24.37 -22.29
C GLU A 450 4.33 -24.31 -20.76
N PHE A 451 3.60 -25.27 -20.20
CA PHE A 451 3.35 -25.32 -18.77
C PHE A 451 3.65 -26.70 -18.19
N VAL A 452 3.78 -26.74 -16.87
CA VAL A 452 3.85 -27.97 -16.09
C VAL A 452 3.05 -27.81 -14.79
N LEU A 453 2.51 -28.92 -14.30
CA LEU A 453 1.88 -29.01 -13.00
C LEU A 453 2.85 -29.66 -12.02
N LEU A 454 3.20 -28.97 -10.96
CA LEU A 454 4.04 -29.52 -9.91
C LEU A 454 3.18 -30.18 -8.81
N PRO A 455 3.72 -31.16 -8.07
CA PRO A 455 3.05 -31.69 -6.88
C PRO A 455 2.70 -30.59 -5.87
N THR A 456 1.76 -30.83 -4.97
CA THR A 456 1.28 -29.84 -3.98
C THR A 456 2.35 -29.21 -3.09
N ASN A 457 3.48 -29.89 -2.91
CA ASN A 457 4.64 -29.38 -2.16
C ASN A 457 5.77 -28.85 -3.08
N GLY A 458 5.65 -28.97 -4.40
CA GLY A 458 6.61 -28.46 -5.37
C GLY A 458 6.35 -26.98 -5.66
N CYS A 459 7.31 -26.13 -5.32
CA CYS A 459 7.21 -24.68 -5.55
C CYS A 459 8.18 -24.15 -6.60
N GLY A 460 8.93 -25.04 -7.26
CA GLY A 460 9.72 -24.70 -8.42
C GLY A 460 10.46 -25.91 -8.97
N VAL A 461 11.21 -25.65 -10.05
CA VAL A 461 12.10 -26.62 -10.68
C VAL A 461 13.43 -25.96 -10.98
N ALA A 462 14.52 -26.64 -10.64
CA ALA A 462 15.86 -26.25 -11.05
C ALA A 462 16.24 -27.05 -12.29
N ILE A 463 16.18 -26.43 -13.47
CA ILE A 463 16.44 -27.11 -14.74
C ILE A 463 17.95 -27.31 -14.90
N LEU A 464 18.37 -28.57 -15.01
CA LEU A 464 19.75 -28.97 -15.16
C LEU A 464 20.15 -29.03 -16.63
N SER A 465 19.28 -29.57 -17.50
CA SER A 465 19.54 -29.67 -18.94
C SER A 465 18.27 -29.89 -19.75
N THR A 466 18.33 -29.53 -21.04
CA THR A 466 17.30 -29.82 -22.05
C THR A 466 17.64 -31.12 -22.78
N LEU A 467 16.71 -32.08 -22.84
CA LEU A 467 16.91 -33.36 -23.53
C LEU A 467 16.39 -33.33 -24.97
N LEU A 468 15.15 -32.87 -25.15
CA LEU A 468 14.42 -33.00 -26.40
C LEU A 468 13.48 -31.81 -26.61
N THR A 469 13.43 -31.33 -27.84
CA THR A 469 12.49 -30.29 -28.29
C THR A 469 11.52 -30.92 -29.28
N ASN A 470 10.23 -30.91 -28.97
CA ASN A 470 9.19 -31.50 -29.80
C ASN A 470 8.25 -30.42 -30.32
N VAL A 471 8.16 -30.25 -31.65
CA VAL A 471 7.26 -29.28 -32.28
C VAL A 471 5.98 -29.97 -32.71
N VAL A 472 4.87 -29.65 -32.03
CA VAL A 472 3.54 -30.20 -32.30
C VAL A 472 2.67 -29.16 -32.99
N SER A 473 2.04 -29.55 -34.09
CA SER A 473 1.04 -28.71 -34.78
C SER A 473 -0.36 -29.20 -34.42
N LEU A 474 -1.17 -28.35 -33.80
CA LEU A 474 -2.59 -28.61 -33.58
C LEU A 474 -3.40 -28.00 -34.72
N THR A 475 -4.42 -28.74 -35.18
CA THR A 475 -5.31 -28.29 -36.25
C THR A 475 -6.75 -28.48 -35.80
N ASN A 476 -7.53 -27.40 -35.79
CA ASN A 476 -8.98 -27.51 -35.62
C ASN A 476 -9.65 -27.33 -36.98
N THR A 477 -10.51 -28.28 -37.34
CA THR A 477 -11.08 -28.42 -38.69
C THR A 477 -12.56 -28.07 -38.66
N LEU A 478 -12.92 -26.95 -39.26
CA LEU A 478 -14.32 -26.59 -39.49
C LEU A 478 -14.70 -27.04 -40.91
N VAL A 479 -15.53 -28.09 -40.99
CA VAL A 479 -16.02 -28.65 -42.25
C VAL A 479 -17.43 -28.12 -42.52
N PHE A 480 -17.59 -27.41 -43.64
CA PHE A 480 -18.89 -27.01 -44.15
C PHE A 480 -19.20 -27.84 -45.40
N THR A 481 -20.14 -28.78 -45.24
CA THR A 481 -20.73 -29.54 -46.34
C THR A 481 -22.12 -28.99 -46.65
N ASN A 482 -22.30 -28.45 -47.86
CA ASN A 482 -23.65 -28.23 -48.39
C ASN A 482 -24.29 -29.60 -48.66
N ALA A 483 -25.02 -30.14 -47.68
CA ALA A 483 -25.95 -31.23 -47.93
C ALA A 483 -27.18 -30.66 -48.64
N ALA A 484 -27.20 -30.74 -49.97
CA ALA A 484 -28.38 -30.40 -50.75
C ALA A 484 -29.54 -31.32 -50.35
N THR A 485 -30.60 -30.76 -49.75
CA THR A 485 -31.88 -31.46 -49.60
C THR A 485 -32.47 -31.70 -50.99
N ALA A 486 -32.82 -32.96 -51.25
CA ALA A 486 -33.16 -33.48 -52.56
C ALA A 486 -34.34 -32.76 -53.23
N THR A 487 -34.09 -32.03 -54.32
CA THR A 487 -34.86 -32.07 -55.57
C THR A 487 -34.06 -31.38 -56.67
N ASN A 488 -33.72 -32.11 -57.74
CA ASN A 488 -32.86 -31.78 -58.89
C ASN A 488 -31.34 -31.92 -58.68
N ILE A 489 -30.87 -33.17 -58.79
CA ILE A 489 -29.44 -33.51 -58.93
C ILE A 489 -29.09 -33.56 -60.42
N ILE A 490 -28.23 -32.64 -60.88
CA ILE A 490 -27.14 -32.93 -61.81
C ILE A 490 -25.91 -32.12 -61.38
N GLY A 491 -25.00 -32.77 -60.63
CA GLY A 491 -23.58 -32.41 -60.49
C GLY A 491 -23.21 -31.19 -59.61
N VAL A 492 -22.10 -31.34 -58.87
CA VAL A 492 -21.33 -30.31 -58.12
C VAL A 492 -21.71 -30.10 -56.65
N THR A 493 -21.13 -30.91 -55.76
CA THR A 493 -21.00 -30.58 -54.33
C THR A 493 -19.69 -29.81 -54.12
N ASN A 494 -19.77 -28.52 -53.78
CA ASN A 494 -18.60 -27.76 -53.33
C ASN A 494 -18.45 -27.96 -51.81
N SER A 495 -17.28 -28.39 -51.35
CA SER A 495 -16.97 -28.48 -49.91
C SER A 495 -15.94 -27.44 -49.54
N PHE A 496 -16.19 -26.73 -48.44
CA PHE A 496 -15.27 -25.75 -47.87
C PHE A 496 -14.81 -26.26 -46.50
N THR A 497 -13.50 -26.40 -46.34
CA THR A 497 -12.89 -26.76 -45.07
C THR A 497 -11.93 -25.65 -44.65
N GLN A 498 -12.13 -25.09 -43.47
CA GLN A 498 -11.19 -24.17 -42.86
C GLN A 498 -10.44 -24.89 -41.74
N ASN A 499 -9.12 -24.92 -41.87
CA ASN A 499 -8.22 -25.44 -40.85
C ASN A 499 -7.52 -24.28 -40.15
N VAL A 500 -7.68 -24.21 -38.83
CA VAL A 500 -6.89 -23.32 -38.00
C VAL A 500 -5.70 -24.12 -37.47
N ILE A 501 -4.49 -23.76 -37.89
CA ILE A 501 -3.24 -24.42 -37.51
C ILE A 501 -2.49 -23.53 -36.52
N THR A 502 -2.19 -24.09 -35.35
CA THR A 502 -1.32 -23.48 -34.34
C THR A 502 -0.14 -24.41 -34.09
N THR A 503 1.08 -23.91 -34.29
CA THR A 503 2.33 -24.64 -34.01
C THR A 503 2.80 -24.33 -32.60
N GLN A 504 3.28 -25.35 -31.89
CA GLN A 504 3.86 -25.19 -30.57
C GLN A 504 5.05 -26.09 -30.35
N THR A 505 5.89 -25.69 -29.41
CA THR A 505 7.11 -26.41 -29.05
C THR A 505 7.02 -26.80 -27.58
N ASN A 506 7.08 -28.11 -27.31
CA ASN A 506 7.17 -28.66 -25.96
C ASN A 506 8.58 -29.20 -25.73
N HIS A 507 9.10 -29.03 -24.53
CA HIS A 507 10.43 -29.47 -24.13
C HIS A 507 10.40 -30.59 -23.08
N PHE A 508 11.48 -31.36 -23.08
CA PHE A 508 11.80 -32.36 -22.06
C PHE A 508 13.04 -31.89 -21.31
N PHE A 509 12.96 -31.80 -19.98
CA PHE A 509 14.05 -31.32 -19.13
C PHE A 509 14.48 -32.37 -18.12
N VAL A 510 15.76 -32.36 -17.76
CA VAL A 510 16.21 -32.93 -16.48
C VAL A 510 16.18 -31.82 -15.45
N TYR A 511 15.55 -32.06 -14.30
CA TYR A 511 15.41 -31.06 -13.26
C TYR A 511 15.57 -31.64 -11.85
N ASP A 512 15.97 -30.80 -10.92
CA ASP A 512 15.81 -31.06 -9.48
C ASP A 512 14.55 -30.37 -8.97
N GLN A 513 13.71 -31.09 -8.24
CA GLN A 513 12.48 -30.54 -7.68
C GLN A 513 12.79 -29.58 -6.53
N ILE A 514 12.23 -28.37 -6.57
CA ILE A 514 12.26 -27.45 -5.43
C ILE A 514 11.00 -27.69 -4.61
N ILE A 515 11.19 -28.12 -3.37
CA ILE A 515 10.12 -28.43 -2.41
C ILE A 515 9.97 -27.25 -1.47
N CYS A 516 8.75 -26.79 -1.30
CA CYS A 516 8.40 -25.84 -0.27
C CYS A 516 8.03 -26.58 1.00
N THR A 517 8.86 -26.38 2.01
CA THR A 517 8.60 -26.81 3.38
C THR A 517 8.06 -25.63 4.16
N ALA A 518 7.08 -25.85 5.04
CA ALA A 518 6.69 -24.83 6.00
C ALA A 518 7.95 -24.37 6.74
N SER A 519 8.33 -23.10 6.56
CA SER A 519 9.45 -22.54 7.29
C SER A 519 8.98 -22.37 8.73
N ASN A 520 9.55 -23.17 9.62
CA ASN A 520 9.36 -23.01 11.05
C ASN A 520 10.57 -22.31 11.66
N THR A 521 10.40 -21.93 12.92
CA THR A 521 11.36 -21.17 13.71
C THR A 521 12.80 -21.64 13.61
N ALA A 522 13.71 -20.68 13.49
CA ALA A 522 15.14 -20.90 13.59
C ALA A 522 15.81 -19.70 14.27
N LEU A 523 17.11 -19.83 14.53
CA LEU A 523 17.95 -18.68 14.85
C LEU A 523 18.19 -17.91 13.56
N TYR A 524 17.55 -16.75 13.39
CA TYR A 524 17.70 -15.92 12.20
C TYR A 524 18.55 -14.68 12.49
N GLN A 525 19.45 -14.36 11.56
CA GLN A 525 20.11 -13.06 11.53
C GLN A 525 19.11 -11.96 11.17
N GLY A 526 19.39 -10.72 11.58
CA GLY A 526 18.67 -9.55 11.07
C GLY A 526 18.79 -9.40 9.55
N ILE A 527 17.79 -8.73 8.97
CA ILE A 527 17.56 -8.63 7.52
C ILE A 527 18.21 -7.42 6.84
N GLU A 528 18.99 -6.64 7.58
CA GLU A 528 19.71 -5.42 7.17
C GLU A 528 18.83 -4.24 6.73
N ARG A 529 17.70 -4.46 6.05
CA ARG A 529 16.77 -3.41 5.66
C ARG A 529 15.39 -3.99 5.34
N ILE A 530 14.38 -3.12 5.34
CA ILE A 530 13.02 -3.42 4.87
C ILE A 530 12.72 -2.47 3.72
N THR A 531 12.11 -2.98 2.65
CA THR A 531 11.63 -2.19 1.51
C THR A 531 10.12 -2.29 1.41
N PHE A 532 9.46 -1.14 1.28
CA PHE A 532 8.02 -0.98 1.23
C PHE A 532 7.55 -0.64 -0.19
N TYR A 533 6.46 -1.27 -0.62
CA TYR A 533 5.84 -1.00 -1.91
C TYR A 533 4.34 -0.74 -1.79
N ARG A 534 3.87 0.38 -2.35
CA ARG A 534 2.44 0.62 -2.51
C ARG A 534 1.84 -0.34 -3.55
N ARG A 535 0.63 -0.83 -3.28
CA ARG A 535 -0.16 -1.64 -4.21
C ARG A 535 -1.63 -1.24 -4.20
N ASP A 536 -2.28 -1.44 -5.33
CA ASP A 536 -3.72 -1.21 -5.45
C ASP A 536 -4.48 -2.28 -4.67
N PHE A 537 -5.48 -1.85 -3.91
CA PHE A 537 -6.22 -2.69 -2.98
C PHE A 537 -7.72 -2.64 -3.28
N ASP A 538 -8.33 -3.82 -3.40
CA ASP A 538 -9.77 -3.94 -3.55
C ASP A 538 -10.41 -3.95 -2.17
N SER A 539 -10.97 -2.80 -1.77
CA SER A 539 -11.60 -2.62 -0.47
C SER A 539 -12.90 -3.40 -0.31
N LEU A 540 -13.56 -3.81 -1.42
CA LEU A 540 -14.78 -4.61 -1.37
C LEU A 540 -14.47 -6.09 -1.08
N LEU A 541 -13.35 -6.59 -1.63
CA LEU A 541 -12.90 -7.96 -1.44
C LEU A 541 -11.87 -8.12 -0.31
N GLY A 542 -11.37 -7.02 0.25
CA GLY A 542 -10.38 -7.02 1.33
C GLY A 542 -9.03 -7.63 0.93
N ARG A 543 -8.62 -7.49 -0.34
CA ARG A 543 -7.40 -8.12 -0.88
C ARG A 543 -6.80 -7.34 -2.05
N PHE A 544 -5.58 -7.68 -2.45
CA PHE A 544 -5.00 -7.20 -3.70
C PHE A 544 -5.72 -7.79 -4.91
N PHE A 545 -5.73 -7.04 -6.03
CA PHE A 545 -6.29 -7.50 -7.30
C PHE A 545 -5.60 -8.77 -7.82
N GLN A 546 -4.32 -8.93 -7.52
CA GLN A 546 -3.52 -10.12 -7.83
C GLN A 546 -2.63 -10.48 -6.63
N PRO A 547 -2.49 -11.78 -6.28
CA PRO A 547 -1.51 -12.23 -5.29
C PRO A 547 -0.08 -11.89 -5.72
N ILE A 548 0.77 -11.53 -4.77
CA ILE A 548 2.17 -11.16 -5.02
C ILE A 548 3.07 -12.20 -4.37
N THR A 549 3.98 -12.79 -5.15
CA THR A 549 4.98 -13.74 -4.65
C THR A 549 6.35 -13.09 -4.57
N ASN A 550 6.95 -13.13 -3.38
CA ASN A 550 8.30 -12.62 -3.12
C ASN A 550 9.27 -13.76 -2.86
N TYR A 551 10.50 -13.56 -3.31
CA TYR A 551 11.63 -14.44 -3.05
C TYR A 551 12.74 -13.63 -2.40
N TYR A 552 13.24 -14.11 -1.26
CA TYR A 552 14.37 -13.50 -0.55
C TYR A 552 15.16 -14.58 0.20
N ILE A 553 16.33 -14.21 0.71
CA ILE A 553 17.17 -15.12 1.50
C ILE A 553 16.99 -14.78 2.98
N LEU A 554 16.67 -15.80 3.78
CA LEU A 554 16.75 -15.74 5.24
C LEU A 554 17.97 -16.55 5.69
N ASN A 555 18.85 -15.90 6.45
CA ASN A 555 20.05 -16.54 6.96
C ASN A 555 19.76 -17.13 8.34
N SER A 556 19.59 -18.45 8.37
CA SER A 556 19.48 -19.20 9.62
C SER A 556 20.86 -19.60 10.16
N ILE A 557 20.98 -19.78 11.47
CA ILE A 557 22.20 -20.24 12.11
C ILE A 557 21.97 -21.63 12.71
N THR A 558 22.77 -22.59 12.27
CA THR A 558 22.77 -23.96 12.81
C THR A 558 24.20 -24.45 12.93
N ASN A 559 24.53 -25.14 14.04
CA ASN A 559 25.88 -25.63 14.32
C ASN A 559 26.98 -24.55 14.18
N ASN A 560 26.68 -23.32 14.61
CA ASN A 560 27.59 -22.18 14.52
C ASN A 560 28.00 -21.80 13.09
N ALA A 561 27.19 -22.15 12.09
CA ALA A 561 27.37 -21.81 10.69
C ALA A 561 26.11 -21.13 10.13
N ILE A 562 26.31 -20.18 9.21
CA ILE A 562 25.23 -19.52 8.48
C ILE A 562 24.74 -20.46 7.38
N VAL A 563 23.44 -20.73 7.38
CA VAL A 563 22.74 -21.54 6.37
C VAL A 563 21.73 -20.63 5.67
N PRO A 564 22.04 -20.16 4.45
CA PRO A 564 21.10 -19.34 3.67
C PRO A 564 19.94 -20.22 3.20
N GLN A 565 18.72 -19.76 3.46
CA GLN A 565 17.49 -20.40 3.03
C GLN A 565 16.75 -19.47 2.09
N VAL A 566 16.37 -19.97 0.91
CA VAL A 566 15.50 -19.22 0.01
C VAL A 566 14.09 -19.30 0.57
N ALA A 567 13.54 -18.14 0.92
CA ALA A 567 12.19 -17.98 1.42
C ALA A 567 11.28 -17.49 0.28
N GLN A 568 10.13 -18.13 0.14
CA GLN A 568 9.03 -17.71 -0.72
C GLN A 568 7.89 -17.19 0.14
N ARG A 569 7.42 -15.97 -0.11
CA ARG A 569 6.30 -15.36 0.61
C ARG A 569 5.19 -14.98 -0.37
N VAL A 570 3.99 -15.53 -0.18
CA VAL A 570 2.82 -15.20 -1.00
C VAL A 570 1.90 -14.26 -0.24
N VAL A 571 1.68 -13.08 -0.79
CA VAL A 571 0.96 -11.98 -0.15
C VAL A 571 -0.33 -11.70 -0.93
N THR A 572 -1.47 -11.83 -0.25
CA THR A 572 -2.80 -11.57 -0.82
C THR A 572 -3.46 -10.32 -0.26
N VAL A 573 -2.96 -9.82 0.87
CA VAL A 573 -3.43 -8.63 1.60
C VAL A 573 -2.23 -7.77 1.96
N PRO A 574 -2.38 -6.44 2.10
CA PRO A 574 -1.26 -5.58 2.48
C PRO A 574 -0.73 -5.91 3.88
N ASP A 575 0.56 -5.68 4.07
CA ASP A 575 1.20 -5.74 5.38
C ASP A 575 0.79 -4.57 6.26
N PHE A 576 0.55 -3.41 5.64
CA PHE A 576 0.03 -2.19 6.25
C PHE A 576 -1.19 -1.71 5.45
N LEU A 577 -2.36 -1.74 6.06
CA LEU A 577 -3.58 -1.14 5.52
C LEU A 577 -3.80 0.22 6.18
N LEU A 578 -4.02 1.26 5.38
CA LEU A 578 -4.32 2.60 5.84
C LEU A 578 -5.79 2.90 5.54
N GLU A 579 -6.53 3.31 6.57
CA GLU A 579 -7.96 3.62 6.49
C GLU A 579 -8.33 4.91 7.22
N ALA A 580 -9.54 5.44 6.97
CA ALA A 580 -10.07 6.58 7.72
C ALA A 580 -11.41 6.26 8.38
N ALA A 581 -11.46 6.36 9.71
CA ALA A 581 -12.64 6.03 10.51
C ALA A 581 -13.02 7.13 11.50
N ASP A 582 -14.26 7.08 11.96
CA ASP A 582 -14.71 7.91 13.08
C ASP A 582 -14.17 7.29 14.38
N LEU A 583 -13.22 7.99 15.02
CA LEU A 583 -12.63 7.57 16.29
C LEU A 583 -13.24 8.30 17.50
N ALA A 584 -14.33 9.04 17.31
CA ALA A 584 -15.01 9.73 18.40
C ALA A 584 -15.78 8.74 19.29
N GLY A 585 -15.65 8.89 20.62
CA GLY A 585 -16.34 8.04 21.60
C GLY A 585 -17.87 8.24 21.69
N GLY A 586 -18.41 9.22 20.96
CA GLY A 586 -19.84 9.53 20.91
C GLY A 586 -20.32 10.51 22.00
N PRO A 587 -21.64 10.60 22.23
CA PRO A 587 -22.22 11.53 23.20
C PRO A 587 -21.80 11.20 24.65
N GLY A 588 -21.20 12.15 25.35
CA GLY A 588 -20.81 12.01 26.77
C GLY A 588 -19.34 11.69 27.02
N THR A 589 -18.54 11.46 25.96
CA THR A 589 -17.07 11.41 26.03
C THR A 589 -16.48 12.77 25.66
N PRO A 590 -15.31 13.17 26.20
CA PRO A 590 -14.62 14.38 25.75
C PRO A 590 -14.43 14.38 24.22
N PRO A 591 -14.60 15.52 23.52
CA PRO A 591 -14.43 15.61 22.06
C PRO A 591 -12.95 15.51 21.62
N ILE A 592 -12.06 15.14 22.53
CA ILE A 592 -10.63 14.94 22.28
C ILE A 592 -10.44 13.44 21.98
N SER A 593 -10.77 13.04 20.76
CA SER A 593 -10.48 11.70 20.25
C SER A 593 -9.02 11.63 19.77
N SER A 594 -8.40 10.46 19.87
CA SER A 594 -7.09 10.21 19.27
C SER A 594 -7.06 10.60 17.80
N ALA A 595 -5.93 11.14 17.33
CA ALA A 595 -5.72 11.44 15.92
C ALA A 595 -5.71 10.15 15.08
N ASP A 596 -5.15 9.08 15.65
CA ASP A 596 -5.05 7.77 15.04
C ASP A 596 -5.49 6.64 15.99
N ALA A 597 -5.76 5.48 15.40
CA ALA A 597 -5.75 4.19 16.05
C ALA A 597 -4.93 3.23 15.21
N ARG A 598 -4.33 2.21 15.84
CA ARG A 598 -3.44 1.28 15.15
C ARG A 598 -3.42 -0.09 15.79
N SER A 599 -3.08 -1.11 15.01
CA SER A 599 -2.87 -2.47 15.49
C SER A 599 -1.41 -2.90 15.39
N ILE A 600 -1.01 -3.83 16.26
CA ILE A 600 0.28 -4.53 16.19
C ILE A 600 0.06 -5.98 16.61
N ASN A 601 0.70 -6.90 15.90
CA ASN A 601 0.57 -8.33 16.17
C ASN A 601 1.93 -8.90 16.58
N PHE A 602 2.12 -9.09 17.88
CA PHE A 602 3.31 -9.72 18.44
C PHE A 602 3.13 -11.23 18.47
N ASN A 603 3.97 -11.94 17.72
CA ASN A 603 4.08 -13.39 17.84
C ASN A 603 5.11 -13.75 18.91
N ALA A 604 4.60 -14.06 20.10
CA ALA A 604 5.39 -14.47 21.26
C ALA A 604 5.53 -16.00 21.40
N ASN A 605 5.00 -16.80 20.46
CA ASN A 605 4.95 -18.27 20.57
C ASN A 605 6.33 -18.93 20.66
N PHE A 606 7.37 -18.21 20.21
CA PHE A 606 8.70 -18.75 20.02
C PHE A 606 9.77 -18.02 20.82
N ARG A 607 9.36 -17.26 21.84
CA ARG A 607 10.30 -16.62 22.74
C ARG A 607 11.12 -17.64 23.53
N LEU A 608 12.28 -17.21 24.00
CA LEU A 608 13.12 -18.06 24.84
C LEU A 608 12.48 -18.27 26.23
N PRO A 609 12.56 -19.48 26.81
CA PRO A 609 12.01 -19.73 28.15
C PRO A 609 12.60 -18.79 29.21
N GLY A 610 11.73 -18.13 29.96
CA GLY A 610 12.12 -17.23 31.07
C GLY A 610 12.37 -15.77 30.67
N LEU A 611 12.23 -15.43 29.39
CA LEU A 611 12.32 -14.07 28.87
C LEU A 611 10.97 -13.59 28.33
N ALA A 612 10.74 -12.27 28.33
CA ALA A 612 9.55 -11.63 27.74
C ALA A 612 9.60 -11.56 26.19
N GLY A 613 10.78 -11.82 25.63
CA GLY A 613 11.09 -11.93 24.20
C GLY A 613 12.33 -12.81 23.99
N PRO A 614 13.03 -12.71 22.84
CA PRO A 614 12.67 -11.93 21.67
C PRO A 614 11.50 -12.58 20.91
N GLY A 615 10.91 -11.86 19.95
CA GLY A 615 9.83 -12.39 19.11
C GLY A 615 9.68 -11.65 17.77
N THR A 616 8.69 -12.06 16.97
CA THR A 616 8.41 -11.43 15.68
C THR A 616 7.17 -10.54 15.73
N ILE A 617 7.21 -9.43 14.99
CA ILE A 617 6.02 -8.65 14.65
C ILE A 617 5.50 -9.17 13.31
N GLU A 618 4.24 -9.56 13.25
CA GLU A 618 3.65 -10.18 12.06
C GLU A 618 2.58 -9.27 11.42
N PRO A 619 2.45 -9.26 10.09
CA PRO A 619 1.30 -8.65 9.42
C PRO A 619 0.00 -9.45 9.66
N PRO A 620 -1.17 -8.85 9.38
CA PRO A 620 -1.38 -7.48 8.90
C PRO A 620 -1.39 -6.43 10.03
N THR A 621 -1.00 -5.20 9.68
CA THR A 621 -1.13 -3.99 10.50
C THR A 621 -2.18 -3.06 9.90
N LEU A 622 -2.99 -2.46 10.76
CA LEU A 622 -3.99 -1.47 10.39
C LEU A 622 -3.60 -0.11 10.99
N PHE A 623 -3.55 0.92 10.15
CA PHE A 623 -3.46 2.31 10.55
C PHE A 623 -4.79 3.00 10.24
N THR A 624 -5.47 3.47 11.28
CA THR A 624 -6.77 4.12 11.17
C THR A 624 -6.61 5.59 11.54
N TYR A 625 -6.78 6.48 10.57
CA TYR A 625 -6.73 7.92 10.79
C TYR A 625 -8.13 8.43 11.14
N ASN A 626 -8.21 9.31 12.13
CA ASN A 626 -9.47 9.89 12.54
C ASN A 626 -10.02 10.84 11.46
N LYS A 627 -11.27 10.64 11.07
CA LYS A 627 -11.99 11.52 10.12
C LYS A 627 -12.95 12.51 10.78
N VAL A 628 -13.01 12.54 12.11
CA VAL A 628 -13.79 13.52 12.88
C VAL A 628 -12.91 14.73 13.19
N GLY A 629 -13.15 15.83 12.48
CA GLY A 629 -12.53 17.12 12.70
C GLY A 629 -13.15 18.21 11.81
N PRO A 630 -12.95 19.51 12.11
CA PRO A 630 -12.18 20.06 13.23
C PRO A 630 -12.83 19.84 14.60
N ASN A 631 -12.03 19.44 15.60
CA ASN A 631 -12.49 19.37 17.00
C ASN A 631 -12.27 20.72 17.69
N PHE A 632 -13.23 21.15 18.50
CA PHE A 632 -13.16 22.40 19.26
C PHE A 632 -13.36 22.14 20.75
N VAL A 633 -12.57 22.79 21.58
CA VAL A 633 -12.71 22.72 23.04
C VAL A 633 -12.99 24.11 23.60
N ASN A 634 -13.92 24.16 24.56
CA ASN A 634 -14.18 25.34 25.36
C ASN A 634 -13.15 25.43 26.49
N TYR A 635 -12.05 26.15 26.26
CA TYR A 635 -11.06 26.42 27.31
C TYR A 635 -11.39 27.76 27.97
N THR A 636 -12.11 27.74 29.10
CA THR A 636 -12.21 28.93 29.95
C THR A 636 -10.88 29.12 30.68
N ILE A 637 -9.92 29.81 30.04
CA ILE A 637 -8.64 30.16 30.67
C ILE A 637 -8.83 31.18 31.82
N LEU A 638 -10.03 31.75 31.94
CA LEU A 638 -10.42 32.69 32.98
C LEU A 638 -11.84 32.29 33.42
N ASN A 639 -12.06 32.16 34.73
CA ASN A 639 -13.32 31.85 35.41
C ASN A 639 -14.49 32.79 35.03
N ASN A 640 -14.90 32.81 33.76
CA ASN A 640 -16.07 33.53 33.30
C ASN A 640 -17.23 32.53 33.30
N THR A 641 -18.27 32.86 34.04
CA THR A 641 -19.48 32.05 34.20
C THR A 641 -20.54 32.35 33.13
N ASN A 642 -20.18 33.16 32.12
CA ASN A 642 -21.10 33.69 31.11
C ASN A 642 -20.41 33.72 29.74
N ALA A 643 -20.25 32.57 29.09
CA ALA A 643 -19.82 32.52 27.70
C ALA A 643 -21.04 32.24 26.81
N PHE A 644 -21.59 33.28 26.18
CA PHE A 644 -22.34 33.08 24.94
C PHE A 644 -21.31 32.67 23.89
N LEU A 645 -21.37 31.41 23.46
CA LEU A 645 -20.35 30.80 22.61
C LEU A 645 -20.59 31.18 21.14
N THR A 646 -19.60 31.83 20.52
CA THR A 646 -19.59 32.09 19.08
C THR A 646 -18.43 31.33 18.42
N GLN A 647 -18.47 31.15 17.10
CA GLN A 647 -17.38 30.53 16.32
C GLN A 647 -16.01 31.22 16.53
N LEU A 648 -16.00 32.47 17.01
CA LEU A 648 -14.79 33.26 17.29
C LEU A 648 -14.14 32.94 18.65
N ASP A 649 -14.86 32.28 19.57
CA ASP A 649 -14.42 32.07 20.95
C ASP A 649 -14.03 30.61 21.26
N PHE A 650 -13.94 29.75 20.24
CA PHE A 650 -13.52 28.35 20.37
C PHE A 650 -12.03 28.16 20.05
N THR A 651 -11.37 27.22 20.75
CA THR A 651 -10.01 26.78 20.40
C THR A 651 -10.10 25.51 19.55
N PRO A 652 -9.57 25.50 18.31
CA PRO A 652 -9.41 24.27 17.55
C PRO A 652 -8.39 23.37 18.23
N VAL A 653 -8.59 22.06 18.18
CA VAL A 653 -7.74 21.07 18.89
C VAL A 653 -7.24 19.97 17.97
N PHE A 654 -7.78 19.85 16.75
CA PHE A 654 -7.32 18.84 15.81
C PHE A 654 -7.82 19.14 14.39
N ILE A 655 -6.87 19.27 13.46
CA ILE A 655 -7.09 19.33 12.01
C ILE A 655 -5.96 18.56 11.33
N TRP A 656 -6.26 17.80 10.27
CA TRP A 656 -5.21 17.17 9.46
C TRP A 656 -4.64 18.12 8.43
N GLY A 657 -3.32 18.05 8.22
CA GLY A 657 -2.67 18.65 7.09
C GLY A 657 -1.46 17.87 6.58
N SER A 658 -0.88 18.38 5.50
CA SER A 658 0.40 17.90 4.96
C SER A 658 1.31 19.06 4.62
N PHE A 659 2.59 18.87 4.93
CA PHE A 659 3.64 19.86 4.76
C PHE A 659 4.70 19.30 3.80
N ASP A 660 5.03 20.06 2.78
CA ASP A 660 6.04 19.67 1.79
C ASP A 660 7.46 20.13 2.18
N GLY A 661 7.62 20.74 3.36
CA GLY A 661 8.90 21.28 3.84
C GLY A 661 9.36 22.55 3.12
N THR A 662 8.50 23.16 2.29
CA THR A 662 8.81 24.40 1.57
C THR A 662 8.05 25.59 2.17
N THR A 663 8.12 26.75 1.50
CA THR A 663 7.32 27.93 1.86
C THR A 663 5.87 27.89 1.36
N ASN A 664 5.46 26.79 0.72
CA ASN A 664 4.09 26.63 0.24
C ASN A 664 3.11 26.52 1.41
N ALA A 665 1.86 26.95 1.18
CA ALA A 665 0.80 26.80 2.17
C ALA A 665 0.50 25.30 2.39
N PRO A 666 0.27 24.87 3.65
CA PRO A 666 -0.08 23.48 3.95
C PRO A 666 -1.37 23.06 3.26
N ILE A 667 -1.45 21.78 2.89
CA ILE A 667 -2.69 21.16 2.43
C ILE A 667 -3.54 20.83 3.66
N VAL A 668 -4.85 21.09 3.60
CA VAL A 668 -5.80 20.79 4.68
C VAL A 668 -6.81 19.73 4.23
N TYR A 669 -7.08 18.74 5.06
CA TYR A 669 -8.05 17.68 4.78
C TYR A 669 -9.39 17.90 5.51
N PRO A 670 -10.53 17.48 4.94
CA PRO A 670 -10.68 16.66 3.71
C PRO A 670 -10.75 17.45 2.39
N ASN A 671 -10.82 18.78 2.42
CA ASN A 671 -11.01 19.60 1.20
C ASN A 671 -9.83 19.46 0.21
N GLY A 672 -8.65 19.05 0.68
CA GLY A 672 -7.46 18.83 -0.15
C GLY A 672 -6.91 20.12 -0.78
N ALA A 673 -7.51 21.26 -0.45
CA ALA A 673 -7.13 22.60 -0.85
C ALA A 673 -6.08 23.15 0.12
N SER A 674 -5.24 24.08 -0.35
CA SER A 674 -4.33 24.79 0.55
C SER A 674 -5.11 25.68 1.51
N ILE A 675 -4.54 26.00 2.68
CA ILE A 675 -5.11 26.99 3.61
C ILE A 675 -5.44 28.30 2.88
N ALA A 676 -4.52 28.76 2.02
CA ALA A 676 -4.72 29.95 1.21
C ALA A 676 -5.94 29.84 0.29
N ASP A 677 -6.20 28.68 -0.31
CA ASP A 677 -7.38 28.47 -1.16
C ASP A 677 -8.68 28.45 -0.34
N LEU A 678 -8.67 27.83 0.85
CA LEU A 678 -9.81 27.84 1.78
C LEU A 678 -10.13 29.25 2.27
N GLU A 679 -9.11 29.98 2.69
CA GLU A 679 -9.20 31.38 3.09
C GLU A 679 -9.75 32.23 1.95
N ASN A 680 -9.22 32.06 0.74
CA ASN A 680 -9.71 32.78 -0.43
C ASN A 680 -11.18 32.45 -0.74
N GLN A 681 -11.64 31.21 -0.57
CA GLN A 681 -13.06 30.83 -0.76
C GLN A 681 -14.00 31.49 0.27
N ILE A 682 -13.51 31.78 1.47
CA ILE A 682 -14.24 32.54 2.51
C ILE A 682 -14.18 34.05 2.19
N PHE A 683 -13.05 34.53 1.64
CA PHE A 683 -12.84 35.94 1.37
C PHE A 683 -13.47 36.45 0.09
N ILE A 684 -13.86 35.60 -0.86
CA ILE A 684 -14.59 36.02 -2.06
C ILE A 684 -15.76 35.07 -2.37
N GLN A 685 -16.97 35.59 -2.24
CA GLN A 685 -18.20 34.87 -2.58
C GLN A 685 -18.45 34.99 -4.08
N ILE A 686 -18.59 33.86 -4.79
CA ILE A 686 -19.04 33.80 -6.19
C ILE A 686 -20.49 33.30 -6.20
N THR A 687 -21.40 34.08 -6.79
CA THR A 687 -22.83 33.78 -6.87
C THR A 687 -23.29 33.75 -8.33
N PRO A 688 -24.07 32.74 -8.75
CA PRO A 688 -24.44 31.54 -8.00
C PRO A 688 -23.24 30.61 -7.74
N GLY A 689 -23.27 29.88 -6.62
CA GLY A 689 -22.19 28.97 -6.21
C GLY A 689 -22.13 27.64 -6.99
N GLY A 690 -23.12 27.41 -7.86
CA GLY A 690 -23.21 26.29 -8.81
C GLY A 690 -23.95 26.74 -10.06
N LEU A 691 -23.75 26.02 -11.17
CA LEU A 691 -24.33 26.36 -12.46
C LEU A 691 -25.48 25.41 -12.83
N PRO A 692 -26.60 25.90 -13.37
CA PRO A 692 -27.65 25.05 -13.89
C PRO A 692 -27.16 24.16 -15.05
N SER A 693 -27.75 22.97 -15.21
CA SER A 693 -27.52 22.16 -16.40
C SER A 693 -27.95 22.90 -17.67
N GLY A 694 -27.22 22.69 -18.77
CA GLY A 694 -27.58 23.21 -20.09
C GLY A 694 -28.42 22.21 -20.90
N SER A 695 -28.60 22.48 -22.19
CA SER A 695 -29.22 21.52 -23.13
C SER A 695 -28.51 21.62 -24.49
N PHE A 696 -28.26 20.47 -25.11
CA PHE A 696 -27.63 20.40 -26.42
C PHE A 696 -28.37 21.28 -27.45
N GLY A 697 -27.66 22.19 -28.12
CA GLY A 697 -28.21 23.07 -29.15
C GLY A 697 -29.11 24.20 -28.65
N ALA A 698 -29.33 24.35 -27.33
CA ALA A 698 -30.12 25.43 -26.75
C ALA A 698 -29.24 26.58 -26.23
N ALA A 699 -29.75 27.81 -26.25
CA ALA A 699 -29.02 28.95 -25.70
C ALA A 699 -28.87 28.81 -24.18
N TYR A 700 -27.65 29.00 -23.69
CA TYR A 700 -27.30 28.99 -22.27
C TYR A 700 -26.80 30.38 -21.86
N SER A 701 -27.25 30.90 -20.73
CA SER A 701 -26.82 32.21 -20.22
C SER A 701 -26.92 32.26 -18.70
N VAL A 702 -25.77 32.45 -18.02
CA VAL A 702 -25.68 32.57 -16.57
C VAL A 702 -24.69 33.66 -16.21
N GLN A 703 -25.11 34.57 -15.32
CA GLN A 703 -24.27 35.65 -14.83
C GLN A 703 -23.67 35.27 -13.46
N LEU A 704 -22.34 35.24 -13.40
CA LEU A 704 -21.61 35.15 -12.13
C LEU A 704 -21.34 36.54 -11.56
N GLN A 705 -21.38 36.66 -10.25
CA GLN A 705 -21.01 37.85 -9.50
C GLN A 705 -20.01 37.46 -8.43
N SER A 706 -19.02 38.30 -8.16
CA SER A 706 -18.07 38.12 -7.07
C SER A 706 -18.12 39.28 -6.09
N GLN A 707 -17.97 38.96 -4.80
CA GLN A 707 -17.92 39.94 -3.72
C GLN A 707 -16.85 39.55 -2.70
N GLY A 708 -15.86 40.42 -2.51
CA GLY A 708 -14.92 40.34 -1.40
C GLY A 708 -15.62 40.52 -0.05
N GLN A 709 -15.32 39.65 0.90
CA GLN A 709 -15.85 39.68 2.27
C GLN A 709 -14.91 40.41 3.24
N THR A 710 -13.71 40.80 2.80
CA THR A 710 -12.74 41.56 3.57
C THR A 710 -12.23 42.78 2.80
N ALA A 711 -11.71 43.77 3.52
CA ALA A 711 -11.17 45.01 2.91
C ALA A 711 -9.92 44.76 2.05
N SER A 712 -9.30 43.57 2.15
CA SER A 712 -8.11 43.18 1.38
C SER A 712 -8.42 42.73 -0.05
N TRP A 713 -9.69 42.55 -0.43
CA TRP A 713 -10.11 42.17 -1.79
C TRP A 713 -10.85 43.32 -2.45
N VAL A 714 -10.24 43.94 -3.46
CA VAL A 714 -10.71 45.24 -3.97
C VAL A 714 -11.37 45.08 -5.35
N ALA A 715 -12.61 45.56 -5.48
CA ALA A 715 -13.31 45.61 -6.76
C ALA A 715 -12.63 46.63 -7.74
N PRO A 716 -12.69 46.43 -9.07
CA PRO A 716 -13.49 45.44 -9.78
C PRO A 716 -12.86 44.04 -9.85
N TYR A 717 -13.71 43.02 -9.92
CA TYR A 717 -13.31 41.63 -10.13
C TYR A 717 -13.49 41.21 -11.59
N THR A 718 -12.53 40.47 -12.15
CA THR A 718 -12.59 39.94 -13.52
C THR A 718 -12.54 38.42 -13.55
N PHE A 719 -13.29 37.79 -14.45
CA PHE A 719 -13.38 36.34 -14.60
C PHE A 719 -12.65 35.84 -15.85
N ALA A 720 -12.01 34.68 -15.75
CA ALA A 720 -11.44 33.93 -16.88
C ALA A 720 -11.49 32.42 -16.61
N VAL A 721 -11.36 31.59 -17.66
CA VAL A 721 -11.07 30.17 -17.46
C VAL A 721 -9.61 30.04 -17.06
N ALA A 722 -9.33 29.33 -15.96
CA ALA A 722 -7.96 29.14 -15.49
C ALA A 722 -7.15 28.34 -16.52
N SER A 723 -5.87 28.69 -16.68
CA SER A 723 -4.98 28.03 -17.65
C SER A 723 -4.76 26.55 -17.38
N ALA A 724 -4.93 26.10 -16.14
CA ALA A 724 -4.79 24.70 -15.71
C ALA A 724 -6.12 23.92 -15.70
N SER A 725 -7.20 24.46 -16.27
CA SER A 725 -8.52 23.83 -16.24
C SER A 725 -8.55 22.53 -17.08
N PRO A 726 -8.94 21.36 -16.50
CA PRO A 726 -8.77 20.05 -17.13
C PRO A 726 -9.67 19.78 -18.35
N GLY A 727 -10.83 20.46 -18.48
CA GLY A 727 -11.78 20.22 -19.59
C GLY A 727 -12.26 21.46 -20.36
N GLY A 728 -11.90 22.66 -19.91
CA GLY A 728 -12.46 23.92 -20.44
C GLY A 728 -14.00 24.05 -20.30
N LEU A 729 -14.57 25.15 -20.78
CA LEU A 729 -16.03 25.30 -20.88
C LEU A 729 -16.62 24.32 -21.92
N PRO A 730 -17.89 23.90 -21.79
CA PRO A 730 -18.57 23.13 -22.84
C PRO A 730 -18.38 23.77 -24.23
N PRO A 731 -18.07 22.98 -25.28
CA PRO A 731 -17.91 23.51 -26.63
C PRO A 731 -19.11 24.37 -27.06
N GLY A 732 -18.84 25.60 -27.52
CA GLY A 732 -19.87 26.57 -27.89
C GLY A 732 -20.29 27.54 -26.78
N LEU A 733 -19.78 27.37 -25.55
CA LEU A 733 -19.90 28.35 -24.47
C LEU A 733 -18.64 29.20 -24.31
N THR A 734 -18.83 30.44 -23.86
CA THR A 734 -17.75 31.40 -23.57
C THR A 734 -18.05 32.12 -22.25
N ILE A 735 -17.01 32.61 -21.58
CA ILE A 735 -17.13 33.47 -20.41
C ILE A 735 -16.58 34.87 -20.73
N SER A 736 -17.31 35.91 -20.36
CA SER A 736 -16.82 37.29 -20.42
C SER A 736 -16.01 37.65 -19.17
N SER A 737 -15.16 38.68 -19.26
CA SER A 737 -14.42 39.20 -18.10
C SER A 737 -15.31 39.70 -16.95
N ARG A 738 -16.61 39.91 -17.20
CA ARG A 738 -17.61 40.28 -16.19
C ARG A 738 -18.38 39.08 -15.62
N GLY A 739 -17.98 37.85 -15.92
CA GLY A 739 -18.59 36.64 -15.35
C GLY A 739 -19.85 36.14 -16.07
N LEU A 740 -20.23 36.70 -17.22
CA LEU A 740 -21.32 36.15 -18.04
C LEU A 740 -20.82 34.93 -18.81
N ILE A 741 -21.33 33.74 -18.48
CA ILE A 741 -21.19 32.53 -19.28
C ILE A 741 -22.35 32.48 -20.27
N SER A 742 -22.06 32.42 -21.56
CA SER A 742 -23.10 32.39 -22.59
C SER A 742 -22.67 31.70 -23.88
N GLY A 743 -23.65 31.20 -24.62
CA GLY A 743 -23.45 30.55 -25.93
C GLY A 743 -24.48 29.45 -26.19
N THR A 744 -24.16 28.56 -27.12
CA THR A 744 -25.00 27.40 -27.47
C THR A 744 -24.12 26.15 -27.41
N PRO A 745 -24.31 25.25 -26.43
CA PRO A 745 -23.53 24.02 -26.34
C PRO A 745 -23.68 23.15 -27.58
N SER A 746 -22.57 22.69 -28.14
CA SER A 746 -22.53 21.87 -29.36
C SER A 746 -22.20 20.40 -29.13
N GLN A 747 -22.07 19.96 -27.87
CA GLN A 747 -21.75 18.59 -27.50
C GLN A 747 -22.34 18.25 -26.13
N SER A 748 -22.89 17.04 -25.99
CA SER A 748 -23.40 16.48 -24.73
C SER A 748 -22.26 15.93 -23.87
N GLY A 749 -22.37 16.04 -22.55
CA GLY A 749 -21.40 15.53 -21.59
C GLY A 749 -21.37 16.29 -20.27
N ASP A 750 -20.57 15.78 -19.34
CA ASP A 750 -20.24 16.44 -18.07
C ASP A 750 -18.94 17.23 -18.22
N TYR A 751 -19.01 18.55 -18.02
CA TYR A 751 -17.87 19.44 -18.18
C TYR A 751 -17.47 20.05 -16.84
N ASN A 752 -16.32 19.62 -16.31
CA ASN A 752 -15.70 20.20 -15.13
C ASN A 752 -14.62 21.21 -15.54
N PHE A 753 -14.73 22.44 -15.03
CA PHE A 753 -13.77 23.50 -15.33
C PHE A 753 -13.50 24.41 -14.13
N VAL A 754 -12.39 25.12 -14.21
CA VAL A 754 -11.94 26.03 -13.16
C VAL A 754 -12.03 27.46 -13.67
N LEU A 755 -12.78 28.30 -12.95
CA LEU A 755 -12.81 29.74 -13.20
C LEU A 755 -11.84 30.46 -12.28
N GLN A 756 -11.04 31.33 -12.86
CA GLN A 756 -10.19 32.27 -12.13
C GLN A 756 -10.91 33.61 -11.98
N VAL A 757 -10.92 34.14 -10.76
CA VAL A 757 -11.34 35.52 -10.46
C VAL A 757 -10.14 36.33 -10.02
N THR A 758 -9.96 37.51 -10.62
CA THR A 758 -8.86 38.44 -10.31
C THR A 758 -9.44 39.74 -9.75
N ASP A 759 -8.88 40.27 -8.67
CA ASP A 759 -9.24 41.58 -8.11
C ASP A 759 -8.48 42.75 -8.75
N ALA A 760 -8.76 43.97 -8.31
CA ALA A 760 -8.13 45.18 -8.85
C ALA A 760 -6.61 45.27 -8.61
N ASP A 761 -6.11 44.60 -7.57
CA ASP A 761 -4.70 44.59 -7.20
C ASP A 761 -3.95 43.39 -7.80
N GLY A 762 -4.64 42.54 -8.58
CA GLY A 762 -4.06 41.38 -9.25
C GLY A 762 -4.06 40.10 -8.41
N ARG A 763 -4.74 40.06 -7.26
CA ARG A 763 -4.93 38.83 -6.48
C ARG A 763 -5.87 37.90 -7.24
N THR A 764 -5.56 36.61 -7.28
CA THR A 764 -6.35 35.62 -8.00
C THR A 764 -6.90 34.55 -7.06
N ILE A 765 -8.09 34.03 -7.39
CA ILE A 765 -8.66 32.82 -6.80
C ILE A 765 -9.15 31.91 -7.92
N ASN A 766 -9.08 30.60 -7.72
CA ASN A 766 -9.64 29.61 -8.63
C ASN A 766 -10.84 28.92 -7.97
N ARG A 767 -11.95 28.72 -8.70
CA ARG A 767 -13.13 27.99 -8.23
C ARG A 767 -13.62 27.00 -9.27
N ASN A 768 -13.90 25.78 -8.83
CA ASN A 768 -14.41 24.71 -9.68
C ASN A 768 -15.91 24.89 -9.94
N PHE A 769 -16.32 24.61 -11.16
CA PHE A 769 -17.70 24.56 -11.61
C PHE A 769 -17.90 23.38 -12.57
N ASP A 770 -19.12 22.87 -12.58
CA ASP A 770 -19.59 21.85 -13.50
C ASP A 770 -20.80 22.36 -14.29
N ILE A 771 -20.91 21.92 -15.56
CA ILE A 771 -22.14 22.05 -16.34
C ILE A 771 -22.42 20.69 -17.00
N TYR A 772 -23.57 20.11 -16.67
CA TYR A 772 -24.10 18.95 -17.38
C TYR A 772 -24.87 19.37 -18.63
N ILE A 773 -24.54 18.77 -19.78
CA ILE A 773 -25.28 18.89 -21.04
C ILE A 773 -25.86 17.50 -21.42
N PRO A 774 -27.18 17.31 -21.33
CA PRO A 774 -27.83 16.05 -21.67
C PRO A 774 -27.82 15.75 -23.18
#